data_AF-A0A832VF02-F1
#
_entry.id   AF-A0A832VF02-F1
#
_cell.length_a   1.000
_cell.length_b   1.000
_cell.length_c   1.000
_cell.angle_alpha   90.00
_cell.angle_beta   90.00
_cell.angle_gamma   90.00
#
_symmetry.space_group_name_H-M   'P 1'
#
loop_
_entity.id
_entity.type
_entity.pdbx_description
1 polymer ?
#
loop_
_entity_poly.entity_id
_entity_poly.type
_entity_poly.pdbx_seq_one_letter_code
_entity_poly.pdbx_strand_id
1 'polypeptide(L)'
;MFGGFKPFAKQKVGTPVVDLACDSSGEMVAAITVSTLFTYSQRQQLAAVEHEGNRMVRIAADSSRIVLVAFDGLHCYDLWGNLKWAYATERDVHDVALASDGSRTLVADGDRLVLLDRDGEPQWQATAGSFVGGVAFAPDGDCLCGFERGVRCYDAAGAQQWELRSGQLVLGVDANAQHVACSSGKQVYCLTSGGQLLWREEVGPLRSLRFTRGGGALLVATDGGLHCFEVNGQLLWHVEEEKFVETAAATASGELAALVVGGEVFGRWELRLLDREGLVLETYSSREEIGCLALPGHGGELVAGIGSRVCWFRNGEFLKRGVSELLAQVRQLYRKVTAYEPEPEGVAHALEQAEAKAAGRFDALKEAFSALEKLQVELEALHQQHVGYMDQLPRFMQQLGLPEGQPEALASRLYPFYALHQSLSGSGAPGALDKEISEYLARLRKVADSFGDREGSEELERKLACIEEALAALPAERKGVRALLKERRTRRKQVEQGAKQVALDWMTSGSAAGQAGLLQSVREQEAVSLAACDRIRERVEGITAFVEMSDRFEQLRLEQLAFSADKEGVKLQAQLHNTSDEQLEGVVLRLKLEGSGLALEAPADGVVRPGLLAAGERTSVSFAFSPLGRAPSRAVLVAQYRDATGQHCTASLGAVAAALPGCYLVPLPLSEEEHGELRAEHREQSASSELRLDAVTLAAATEALEGLTGLAICGQRHEEGSDISYLAARSNLDETVYLAMVVAKPHGDEGVELELLCRASQGEAAQELLEELQSALRNRLLEAGGRLA
;
A
#
# COMPACT_ATOMS: atom_id res chain seq x y z
N MET A 1 25.99 -32.57 6.91
CA MET A 1 26.78 -32.05 5.77
C MET A 1 26.31 -30.63 5.54
N PHE A 2 27.04 -29.64 6.07
CA PHE A 2 26.71 -28.23 5.90
C PHE A 2 26.90 -27.87 4.43
N GLY A 3 25.81 -27.52 3.73
CA GLY A 3 25.90 -26.99 2.37
C GLY A 3 26.64 -25.66 2.44
N GLY A 4 27.80 -25.56 1.79
CA GLY A 4 28.61 -24.35 1.82
C GLY A 4 27.83 -23.12 1.35
N PHE A 5 28.22 -21.95 1.85
CA PHE A 5 27.64 -20.65 1.51
C PHE A 5 27.61 -20.44 -0.02
N LYS A 6 26.41 -20.63 -0.60
CA LYS A 6 26.15 -20.59 -2.03
C LYS A 6 24.77 -19.97 -2.24
N PRO A 7 24.55 -19.34 -3.41
CA PRO A 7 23.25 -18.80 -3.75
C PRO A 7 22.22 -19.94 -3.83
N PHE A 8 21.13 -19.81 -3.07
CA PHE A 8 20.06 -20.81 -3.01
C PHE A 8 18.94 -20.52 -4.02
N ALA A 9 18.81 -19.27 -4.48
CA ALA A 9 17.93 -18.86 -5.56
C ALA A 9 18.65 -17.90 -6.52
N LYS A 10 18.27 -17.93 -7.80
CA LYS A 10 18.83 -17.09 -8.85
C LYS A 10 17.76 -16.71 -9.87
N GLN A 11 17.75 -15.47 -10.30
CA GLN A 11 16.92 -14.95 -11.38
C GLN A 11 17.79 -14.39 -12.48
N LYS A 12 17.46 -14.68 -13.75
CA LYS A 12 18.23 -14.22 -14.91
C LYS A 12 17.61 -12.93 -15.44
N VAL A 13 18.44 -11.90 -15.61
CA VAL A 13 18.02 -10.56 -16.10
C VAL A 13 18.54 -10.24 -17.51
N GLY A 14 19.33 -11.13 -18.10
CA GLY A 14 19.79 -11.04 -19.50
C GLY A 14 21.07 -10.21 -19.70
N THR A 15 21.14 -9.01 -19.12
CA THR A 15 22.30 -8.12 -19.13
C THR A 15 22.89 -7.95 -17.72
N PRO A 16 24.14 -7.47 -17.56
CA PRO A 16 24.74 -7.28 -16.25
C PRO A 16 23.90 -6.37 -15.34
N VAL A 17 23.75 -6.77 -14.08
CA VAL A 17 23.06 -5.96 -13.05
C VAL A 17 23.95 -4.78 -12.69
N VAL A 18 23.40 -3.57 -12.81
CA VAL A 18 24.10 -2.30 -12.54
C VAL A 18 24.01 -1.94 -11.06
N ASP A 19 22.81 -1.95 -10.50
CA ASP A 19 22.54 -1.65 -9.10
C ASP A 19 21.33 -2.46 -8.61
N LEU A 20 21.22 -2.62 -7.30
CA LEU A 20 20.08 -3.28 -6.68
C LEU A 20 19.81 -2.72 -5.28
N ALA A 21 18.56 -2.76 -4.87
CA ALA A 21 18.10 -2.33 -3.55
C ALA A 21 17.05 -3.29 -3.01
N CYS A 22 16.97 -3.42 -1.69
CA CYS A 22 15.91 -4.16 -1.02
C CYS A 22 15.30 -3.33 0.11
N ASP A 23 14.07 -3.66 0.47
CA ASP A 23 13.42 -3.09 1.64
C ASP A 23 14.01 -3.64 2.94
N SER A 24 13.56 -3.14 4.09
CA SER A 24 14.09 -3.58 5.40
C SER A 24 13.80 -5.05 5.67
N SER A 25 12.68 -5.58 5.15
CA SER A 25 12.27 -6.98 5.31
C SER A 25 12.98 -7.93 4.33
N GLY A 26 13.55 -7.41 3.24
CA GLY A 26 14.12 -8.21 2.16
C GLY A 26 13.10 -8.98 1.34
N GLU A 27 11.81 -8.75 1.54
CA GLU A 27 10.74 -9.33 0.72
C GLU A 27 10.73 -8.69 -0.67
N MET A 28 10.95 -7.39 -0.74
CA MET A 28 10.95 -6.62 -1.97
C MET A 28 12.38 -6.32 -2.42
N VAL A 29 12.68 -6.63 -3.67
CA VAL A 29 13.98 -6.34 -4.29
C VAL A 29 13.74 -5.65 -5.63
N ALA A 30 14.41 -4.52 -5.84
CA ALA A 30 14.52 -3.88 -7.13
C ALA A 30 15.94 -4.11 -7.66
N ALA A 31 16.07 -4.58 -8.89
CA ALA A 31 17.35 -4.71 -9.57
C ALA A 31 17.26 -4.02 -10.91
N ILE A 32 18.33 -3.34 -11.31
CA ILE A 32 18.37 -2.63 -12.58
C ILE A 32 19.50 -3.16 -13.45
N THR A 33 19.23 -3.23 -14.74
CA THR A 33 20.24 -3.29 -15.78
C THR A 33 20.28 -1.93 -16.47
N VAL A 34 21.22 -1.73 -17.39
CA VAL A 34 21.31 -0.50 -18.19
C VAL A 34 20.01 -0.14 -18.93
N SER A 35 19.13 -1.11 -19.18
CA SER A 35 17.93 -0.97 -20.04
C SER A 35 16.61 -1.42 -19.38
N THR A 36 16.65 -1.98 -18.17
CA THR A 36 15.45 -2.59 -17.57
C THR A 36 15.47 -2.51 -16.05
N LEU A 37 14.34 -2.15 -15.46
CA LEU A 37 14.05 -2.28 -14.03
C LEU A 37 13.29 -3.59 -13.80
N PHE A 38 13.83 -4.44 -12.92
CA PHE A 38 13.17 -5.65 -12.45
C PHE A 38 12.74 -5.48 -11.00
N THR A 39 11.49 -5.82 -10.72
CA THR A 39 10.98 -5.89 -9.35
C THR A 39 10.73 -7.35 -8.99
N TYR A 40 11.08 -7.71 -7.76
CA TYR A 40 10.87 -9.04 -7.22
C TYR A 40 10.17 -8.94 -5.89
N SER A 41 9.26 -9.88 -5.64
CA SER A 41 8.79 -10.17 -4.29
C SER A 41 8.96 -11.64 -3.96
N GLN A 42 9.42 -11.92 -2.74
CA GLN A 42 9.71 -13.28 -2.27
C GLN A 42 10.57 -14.09 -3.26
N ARG A 43 11.45 -13.39 -4.01
CA ARG A 43 12.34 -13.91 -5.07
C ARG A 43 11.65 -14.26 -6.40
N GLN A 44 10.34 -14.09 -6.51
CA GLN A 44 9.61 -14.18 -7.77
C GLN A 44 9.62 -12.82 -8.48
N GLN A 45 9.75 -12.81 -9.80
CA GLN A 45 9.71 -11.58 -10.57
C GLN A 45 8.26 -11.08 -10.65
N LEU A 46 8.04 -9.84 -10.20
CA LEU A 46 6.75 -9.18 -10.28
C LEU A 46 6.62 -8.40 -11.60
N ALA A 47 7.61 -7.59 -11.93
CA ALA A 47 7.61 -6.77 -13.13
C ALA A 47 8.99 -6.65 -13.77
N ALA A 48 8.98 -6.41 -15.08
CA ALA A 48 10.13 -6.01 -15.86
C ALA A 48 9.73 -4.79 -16.71
N VAL A 49 10.28 -3.63 -16.37
CA VAL A 49 9.96 -2.35 -17.02
C VAL A 49 11.15 -1.95 -17.88
N GLU A 50 10.96 -1.88 -19.19
CA GLU A 50 11.97 -1.39 -20.11
C GLU A 50 12.17 0.11 -19.90
N HIS A 51 13.41 0.49 -19.58
CA HIS A 51 13.82 1.86 -19.32
C HIS A 51 15.32 1.99 -19.57
N GLU A 52 15.73 2.81 -20.55
CA GLU A 52 17.12 2.96 -20.94
C GLU A 52 17.90 3.91 -20.03
N GLY A 53 19.20 3.67 -19.90
CA GLY A 53 20.11 4.57 -19.21
C GLY A 53 20.07 4.51 -17.69
N ASN A 54 19.66 3.39 -17.10
CA ASN A 54 19.56 3.25 -15.65
C ASN A 54 20.94 3.20 -14.97
N ARG A 55 21.06 3.86 -13.82
CA ARG A 55 22.32 3.97 -13.08
C ARG A 55 22.22 3.55 -11.63
N MET A 56 21.10 3.82 -10.97
CA MET A 56 20.95 3.59 -9.54
C MET A 56 19.49 3.35 -9.18
N VAL A 57 19.24 2.53 -8.15
CA VAL A 57 17.90 2.26 -7.65
C VAL A 57 17.84 2.36 -6.13
N ARG A 58 16.75 2.93 -5.61
CA ARG A 58 16.46 2.99 -4.18
C ARG A 58 15.04 2.51 -3.93
N ILE A 59 14.82 1.84 -2.81
CA ILE A 59 13.50 1.41 -2.36
C ILE A 59 13.24 1.98 -0.97
N ALA A 60 12.02 2.43 -0.73
CA ALA A 60 11.63 2.90 0.60
C ALA A 60 11.63 1.72 1.58
N ALA A 61 11.99 1.95 2.84
CA ALA A 61 12.05 0.87 3.83
C ALA A 61 10.66 0.26 4.12
N ASP A 62 9.60 1.04 3.90
CA ASP A 62 8.19 0.62 4.01
C ASP A 62 7.66 -0.03 2.71
N SER A 63 8.51 -0.24 1.71
CA SER A 63 8.14 -0.79 0.40
C SER A 63 7.11 0.04 -0.38
N SER A 64 6.88 1.30 -0.01
CA SER A 64 5.80 2.11 -0.63
C SER A 64 6.11 2.60 -2.06
N ARG A 65 7.39 2.67 -2.43
CA ARG A 65 7.86 3.11 -3.76
C ARG A 65 9.31 2.75 -4.04
N ILE A 66 9.63 2.70 -5.33
CA ILE A 66 10.97 2.51 -5.90
C ILE A 66 11.33 3.78 -6.65
N VAL A 67 12.51 4.34 -6.39
CA VAL A 67 13.07 5.48 -7.14
C VAL A 67 14.22 4.96 -8.00
N LEU A 68 14.03 5.06 -9.31
CA LEU A 68 15.00 4.77 -10.34
C LEU A 68 15.69 6.06 -10.75
N VAL A 69 17.02 6.02 -10.85
CA VAL A 69 17.85 7.12 -11.35
C VAL A 69 18.45 6.70 -12.68
N ALA A 70 18.19 7.48 -13.71
CA ALA A 70 18.65 7.27 -15.07
C ALA A 70 19.28 8.55 -15.65
N PHE A 71 19.85 8.47 -16.85
CA PHE A 71 20.48 9.63 -17.52
C PHE A 71 19.49 10.75 -17.89
N ASP A 72 18.20 10.43 -18.02
CA ASP A 72 17.12 11.37 -18.35
C ASP A 72 16.38 11.92 -17.12
N GLY A 73 16.70 11.44 -15.93
CA GLY A 73 16.18 11.96 -14.66
C GLY A 73 15.82 10.87 -13.66
N LEU A 74 14.84 11.18 -12.81
CA LEU A 74 14.33 10.27 -11.78
C LEU A 74 12.95 9.76 -12.18
N HIS A 75 12.73 8.47 -11.93
CA HIS A 75 11.45 7.81 -12.17
C HIS A 75 11.02 7.08 -10.91
N CYS A 76 9.80 7.33 -10.46
CA CYS A 76 9.24 6.64 -9.30
C CYS A 76 8.23 5.60 -9.76
N TYR A 77 8.44 4.37 -9.33
CA TYR A 77 7.55 3.24 -9.60
C TYR A 77 6.90 2.74 -8.32
N ASP A 78 5.74 2.12 -8.46
CA ASP A 78 5.29 1.14 -7.48
C ASP A 78 6.02 -0.20 -7.65
N LEU A 79 5.71 -1.14 -6.76
CA LEU A 79 6.32 -2.46 -6.73
C LEU A 79 5.90 -3.36 -7.92
N TRP A 80 4.79 -3.05 -8.62
CA TRP A 80 4.36 -3.74 -9.86
C TRP A 80 4.97 -3.10 -11.12
N GLY A 81 5.84 -2.10 -10.98
CA GLY A 81 6.44 -1.43 -12.13
C GLY A 81 5.53 -0.39 -12.79
N ASN A 82 4.45 0.05 -12.14
CA ASN A 82 3.67 1.18 -12.63
C ASN A 82 4.37 2.50 -12.28
N LEU A 83 4.55 3.36 -13.27
CA LEU A 83 5.13 4.69 -13.08
C LEU A 83 4.15 5.58 -12.29
N LYS A 84 4.58 6.08 -11.13
CA LYS A 84 3.85 7.05 -10.31
C LYS A 84 4.15 8.49 -10.74
N TRP A 85 5.42 8.81 -10.95
CA TRP A 85 5.87 10.12 -11.42
C TRP A 85 7.25 10.02 -12.07
N ALA A 86 7.58 11.01 -12.89
CA ALA A 86 8.90 11.22 -13.46
C ALA A 86 9.34 12.67 -13.22
N TYR A 87 10.61 12.87 -12.92
CA TYR A 87 11.22 14.16 -12.70
C TYR A 87 12.46 14.30 -13.59
N ALA A 88 12.34 15.14 -14.62
CA ALA A 88 13.44 15.42 -15.53
C ALA A 88 14.49 16.28 -14.84
N THR A 89 15.76 15.87 -14.93
CA THR A 89 16.89 16.64 -14.41
C THR A 89 17.60 17.37 -15.55
N GLU A 90 18.20 18.52 -15.24
CA GLU A 90 18.94 19.30 -16.24
C GLU A 90 20.39 18.84 -16.36
N ARG A 91 20.90 18.16 -15.33
CA ARG A 91 22.25 17.63 -15.26
C ARG A 91 22.23 16.18 -14.78
N ASP A 92 23.42 15.59 -14.76
CA ASP A 92 23.64 14.25 -14.23
C ASP A 92 23.33 14.23 -12.73
N VAL A 93 22.54 13.23 -12.33
CA VAL A 93 22.27 12.94 -10.92
C VAL A 93 23.44 12.15 -10.36
N HIS A 94 24.10 12.69 -9.33
CA HIS A 94 25.26 12.06 -8.71
C HIS A 94 24.88 11.14 -7.56
N ASP A 95 23.91 11.54 -6.75
CA ASP A 95 23.42 10.75 -5.63
C ASP A 95 21.95 11.09 -5.30
N VAL A 96 21.25 10.13 -4.71
CA VAL A 96 19.85 10.26 -4.29
C VAL A 96 19.66 9.59 -2.93
N ALA A 97 19.09 10.34 -2.00
CA ALA A 97 18.62 9.81 -0.72
C ALA A 97 17.09 9.72 -0.72
N LEU A 98 16.57 8.59 -0.24
CA LEU A 98 15.14 8.37 -0.04
C LEU A 98 14.89 8.32 1.46
N ALA A 99 13.93 9.11 1.96
CA ALA A 99 13.54 9.05 3.37
C ALA A 99 13.01 7.65 3.69
N SER A 100 13.29 7.15 4.90
CA SER A 100 12.92 5.79 5.32
C SER A 100 11.41 5.52 5.25
N ASP A 101 10.59 6.55 5.48
CA ASP A 101 9.13 6.54 5.40
C ASP A 101 8.59 6.72 3.97
N GLY A 102 9.47 6.80 2.97
CA GLY A 102 9.08 7.05 1.60
C GLY A 102 8.39 8.40 1.38
N SER A 103 8.48 9.37 2.29
CA SER A 103 7.78 10.65 2.16
C SER A 103 8.49 11.67 1.28
N ARG A 104 9.83 11.60 1.20
CA ARG A 104 10.68 12.60 0.55
C ARG A 104 11.87 11.97 -0.16
N THR A 105 12.34 12.63 -1.22
CA THR A 105 13.51 12.23 -2.01
C THR A 105 14.43 13.43 -2.17
N LEU A 106 15.67 13.33 -1.69
CA LEU A 106 16.68 14.36 -1.84
C LEU A 106 17.60 14.02 -3.01
N VAL A 107 17.75 14.95 -3.94
CA VAL A 107 18.42 14.75 -5.23
C VAL A 107 19.62 15.69 -5.37
N ALA A 108 20.78 15.12 -5.66
CA ALA A 108 21.98 15.85 -6.07
C ALA A 108 22.06 15.92 -7.61
N ASP A 109 21.52 17.01 -8.18
CA ASP A 109 21.44 17.27 -9.62
C ASP A 109 22.56 18.23 -10.04
N GLY A 110 23.76 17.69 -10.28
CA GLY A 110 24.97 18.46 -10.55
C GLY A 110 25.38 19.42 -9.42
N ASP A 111 25.08 20.72 -9.58
CA ASP A 111 25.30 21.78 -8.56
C ASP A 111 24.00 22.23 -7.88
N ARG A 112 22.89 21.56 -8.16
CA ARG A 112 21.57 21.83 -7.60
C ARG A 112 21.20 20.74 -6.60
N LEU A 113 20.59 21.17 -5.50
CA LEU A 113 19.92 20.30 -4.54
C LEU A 113 18.42 20.48 -4.68
N VAL A 114 17.71 19.37 -4.81
CA VAL A 114 16.25 19.36 -4.92
C VAL A 114 15.69 18.40 -3.88
N LEU A 115 14.78 18.89 -3.04
CA LEU A 115 13.98 18.03 -2.17
C LEU A 115 12.60 17.83 -2.82
N LEU A 116 12.35 16.60 -3.27
CA LEU A 116 11.06 16.19 -3.80
C LEU A 116 10.20 15.57 -2.69
N ASP A 117 8.89 15.77 -2.77
CA ASP A 117 7.94 15.09 -1.89
C ASP A 117 7.60 13.67 -2.38
N ARG A 118 6.51 13.11 -1.86
CA ARG A 118 6.07 11.76 -2.21
C ARG A 118 5.65 11.64 -3.69
N ASP A 119 5.23 12.77 -4.26
CA ASP A 119 4.58 12.88 -5.56
C ASP A 119 5.53 13.40 -6.65
N GLY A 120 6.80 13.60 -6.29
CA GLY A 120 7.82 14.09 -7.22
C GLY A 120 7.79 15.60 -7.39
N GLU A 121 7.08 16.33 -6.53
CA GLU A 121 7.02 17.79 -6.56
C GLU A 121 8.16 18.39 -5.73
N PRO A 122 8.86 19.42 -6.24
CA PRO A 122 9.93 20.08 -5.50
C PRO A 122 9.36 20.90 -4.34
N GLN A 123 9.66 20.48 -3.11
CA GLN A 123 9.36 21.25 -1.89
C GLN A 123 10.28 22.45 -1.75
N TRP A 124 11.57 22.26 -2.04
CA TRP A 124 12.53 23.35 -2.19
C TRP A 124 13.66 22.95 -3.14
N GLN A 125 14.32 23.99 -3.66
CA GLN A 125 15.49 23.85 -4.52
C GLN A 125 16.55 24.87 -4.11
N ALA A 126 17.81 24.46 -4.11
CA ALA A 126 18.94 25.33 -3.83
C ALA A 126 20.08 25.09 -4.82
N THR A 127 20.66 26.17 -5.34
CA THR A 127 21.90 26.10 -6.12
C THR A 127 23.08 26.16 -5.14
N ALA A 128 23.84 25.07 -5.07
CA ALA A 128 24.97 24.95 -4.16
C ALA A 128 26.23 25.71 -4.63
N GLY A 129 26.28 26.05 -5.92
CA GLY A 129 27.40 26.75 -6.55
C GLY A 129 28.67 25.91 -6.75
N SER A 130 28.60 24.62 -6.41
CA SER A 130 29.67 23.63 -6.56
C SER A 130 29.06 22.24 -6.72
N PHE A 131 29.85 21.28 -7.21
CA PHE A 131 29.45 19.87 -7.30
C PHE A 131 28.96 19.32 -5.95
N VAL A 132 27.83 18.62 -5.98
CA VAL A 132 27.25 17.89 -4.84
C VAL A 132 27.69 16.44 -4.94
N GLY A 133 28.40 15.95 -3.92
CA GLY A 133 28.97 14.61 -3.93
C GLY A 133 28.03 13.53 -3.42
N GLY A 134 27.60 13.62 -2.15
CA GLY A 134 26.70 12.64 -1.53
C GLY A 134 25.59 13.32 -0.74
N VAL A 135 24.45 12.64 -0.62
CA VAL A 135 23.27 13.13 0.11
C VAL A 135 22.72 12.09 1.07
N ALA A 136 22.21 12.52 2.21
CA ALA A 136 21.58 11.66 3.19
C ALA A 136 20.48 12.40 3.97
N PHE A 137 19.55 11.63 4.55
CA PHE A 137 18.62 12.14 5.56
C PHE A 137 19.12 11.78 6.95
N ALA A 138 19.08 12.75 7.87
CA ALA A 138 19.14 12.47 9.29
C ALA A 138 17.78 11.93 9.79
N PRO A 139 17.74 11.18 10.90
CA PRO A 139 16.49 10.57 11.40
C PRO A 139 15.39 11.57 11.79
N ASP A 140 15.75 12.79 12.15
CA ASP A 140 14.82 13.91 12.41
C ASP A 140 14.23 14.51 11.13
N GLY A 141 14.75 14.11 9.96
CA GLY A 141 14.30 14.55 8.65
C GLY A 141 15.12 15.68 8.06
N ASP A 142 16.21 16.09 8.70
CA ASP A 142 17.15 17.06 8.15
C ASP A 142 17.91 16.47 6.96
N CYS A 143 18.27 17.34 6.01
CA CYS A 143 18.94 17.01 4.76
C CYS A 143 20.44 17.29 4.88
N LEU A 144 21.26 16.26 4.74
CA LEU A 144 22.72 16.36 4.79
C LEU A 144 23.31 16.25 3.39
N CYS A 145 24.14 17.22 3.02
CA CYS A 145 24.68 17.33 1.68
C CYS A 145 26.21 17.52 1.72
N GLY A 146 26.91 16.65 1.00
CA GLY A 146 28.35 16.74 0.74
C GLY A 146 28.65 17.58 -0.50
N PHE A 147 29.68 18.42 -0.42
CA PHE A 147 30.12 19.32 -1.49
C PHE A 147 31.63 19.22 -1.70
N GLU A 148 32.15 19.92 -2.70
CA GLU A 148 33.59 20.00 -3.02
C GLU A 148 34.49 20.45 -1.85
N ARG A 149 33.95 21.16 -0.85
CA ARG A 149 34.75 21.76 0.23
C ARG A 149 34.19 21.51 1.63
N GLY A 150 33.23 20.61 1.79
CA GLY A 150 32.59 20.41 3.08
C GLY A 150 31.22 19.76 3.05
N VAL A 151 30.59 19.70 4.22
CA VAL A 151 29.21 19.24 4.42
C VAL A 151 28.34 20.39 4.91
N ARG A 152 27.09 20.43 4.47
CA ARG A 152 26.06 21.30 5.05
C ARG A 152 24.84 20.49 5.46
N CYS A 153 24.15 21.00 6.46
CA CYS A 153 22.84 20.51 6.88
C CYS A 153 21.78 21.56 6.56
N TYR A 154 20.65 21.10 6.02
CA TYR A 154 19.46 21.88 5.74
C TYR A 154 18.27 21.27 6.46
N ASP A 155 17.37 22.09 6.98
CA ASP A 155 16.11 21.58 7.51
C ASP A 155 15.15 21.16 6.38
N ALA A 156 14.00 20.59 6.76
CA ALA A 156 12.96 20.20 5.82
C ALA A 156 12.39 21.37 4.98
N ALA A 157 12.57 22.62 5.41
CA ALA A 157 12.15 23.83 4.69
C ALA A 157 13.27 24.39 3.77
N GLY A 158 14.45 23.78 3.77
CA GLY A 158 15.60 24.19 2.96
C GLY A 158 16.46 25.29 3.60
N ALA A 159 16.26 25.62 4.87
CA ALA A 159 17.12 26.56 5.57
C ALA A 159 18.39 25.87 6.08
N GLN A 160 19.55 26.46 5.77
CA GLN A 160 20.84 25.93 6.20
C GLN A 160 21.00 26.07 7.73
N GLN A 161 21.21 24.95 8.41
CA GLN A 161 21.42 24.89 9.86
C GLN A 161 22.89 25.08 10.23
N TRP A 162 23.80 24.39 9.53
CA TRP A 162 25.25 24.48 9.79
C TRP A 162 26.07 24.09 8.55
N GLU A 163 27.37 24.44 8.55
CA GLU A 163 28.37 24.08 7.52
C GLU A 163 29.68 23.64 8.20
N LEU A 164 30.24 22.51 7.77
CA LEU A 164 31.60 22.09 8.06
C LEU A 164 32.46 22.27 6.81
N ARG A 165 33.54 23.05 6.89
CA ARG A 165 34.50 23.21 5.80
C ARG A 165 35.69 22.28 5.98
N SER A 166 35.69 21.19 5.23
CA SER A 166 36.80 20.22 5.23
C SER A 166 37.88 20.54 4.19
N GLY A 167 37.54 21.34 3.17
CA GLY A 167 38.46 21.75 2.11
C GLY A 167 38.76 20.69 1.05
N GLN A 168 38.08 19.54 1.10
CA GLN A 168 38.14 18.47 0.09
C GLN A 168 36.72 17.99 -0.25
N LEU A 169 36.61 17.26 -1.35
CA LEU A 169 35.34 16.71 -1.82
C LEU A 169 34.79 15.69 -0.83
N VAL A 170 33.51 15.87 -0.50
CA VAL A 170 32.74 14.95 0.34
C VAL A 170 31.85 14.08 -0.54
N LEU A 171 32.10 12.77 -0.54
CA LEU A 171 31.39 11.79 -1.36
C LEU A 171 30.40 10.94 -0.58
N GLY A 172 30.71 10.61 0.67
CA GLY A 172 29.84 9.82 1.54
C GLY A 172 29.37 10.66 2.71
N VAL A 173 28.09 10.57 3.03
CA VAL A 173 27.47 11.16 4.22
C VAL A 173 26.49 10.16 4.80
N ASP A 174 26.49 10.00 6.12
CA ASP A 174 25.49 9.21 6.84
C ASP A 174 25.22 9.83 8.21
N ALA A 175 24.07 9.54 8.80
CA ALA A 175 23.67 10.13 10.07
C ALA A 175 22.81 9.21 10.94
N ASN A 176 22.93 9.43 12.24
CA ASN A 176 22.01 8.95 13.24
C ASN A 176 21.43 10.13 14.03
N ALA A 177 20.60 9.87 15.03
CA ALA A 177 19.90 10.93 15.77
C ALA A 177 20.83 11.91 16.51
N GLN A 178 22.09 11.52 16.75
CA GLN A 178 23.04 12.28 17.57
C GLN A 178 24.32 12.66 16.81
N HIS A 179 24.62 12.00 15.70
CA HIS A 179 25.90 12.11 15.02
C HIS A 179 25.76 12.11 13.49
N VAL A 180 26.70 12.76 12.82
CA VAL A 180 26.85 12.77 11.36
C VAL A 180 28.26 12.31 11.02
N ALA A 181 28.39 11.39 10.08
CA ALA A 181 29.67 10.95 9.55
C ALA A 181 29.79 11.35 8.08
N CYS A 182 30.95 11.83 7.67
CA CYS A 182 31.21 12.15 6.28
C CYS A 182 32.64 11.85 5.86
N SER A 183 32.83 11.53 4.59
CA SER A 183 34.18 11.41 4.02
C SER A 183 34.64 12.74 3.45
N SER A 184 35.94 13.01 3.50
CA SER A 184 36.53 14.19 2.90
C SER A 184 37.92 13.84 2.40
N GLY A 185 38.06 13.58 1.10
CA GLY A 185 39.27 12.99 0.54
C GLY A 185 39.52 11.58 1.09
N LYS A 186 40.67 11.36 1.74
CA LYS A 186 41.04 10.06 2.36
C LYS A 186 40.72 9.97 3.85
N GLN A 187 39.99 10.95 4.37
CA GLN A 187 39.67 11.07 5.78
C GLN A 187 38.18 10.87 6.02
N VAL A 188 37.84 10.33 7.18
CA VAL A 188 36.48 10.28 7.71
C VAL A 188 36.38 11.24 8.87
N TYR A 189 35.29 11.98 8.91
CA TYR A 189 34.93 12.95 9.93
C TYR A 189 33.70 12.44 10.66
N CYS A 190 33.71 12.51 11.99
CA CYS A 190 32.54 12.28 12.83
C CYS A 190 32.18 13.56 13.57
N LEU A 191 30.90 13.91 13.49
CA LEU A 191 30.32 15.17 13.94
C LEU A 191 29.17 14.88 14.91
N THR A 192 28.86 15.85 15.77
CA THR A 192 27.54 15.90 16.42
C THR A 192 26.44 16.20 15.39
N SER A 193 25.18 15.91 15.67
CA SER A 193 24.02 16.33 14.86
C SER A 193 23.98 17.85 14.59
N GLY A 194 24.53 18.66 15.50
CA GLY A 194 24.70 20.11 15.33
C GLY A 194 25.94 20.55 14.52
N GLY A 195 26.65 19.63 13.86
CA GLY A 195 27.79 19.95 12.98
C GLY A 195 29.15 20.21 13.65
N GLN A 196 29.27 19.98 14.96
CA GLN A 196 30.55 20.12 15.68
C GLN A 196 31.45 18.90 15.45
N LEU A 197 32.72 19.13 15.14
CA LEU A 197 33.74 18.08 14.96
C LEU A 197 34.05 17.36 16.27
N LEU A 198 33.86 16.05 16.29
CA LEU A 198 34.27 15.16 17.38
C LEU A 198 35.67 14.62 17.12
N TRP A 199 35.86 13.98 15.96
CA TRP A 199 37.14 13.40 15.55
C TRP A 199 37.23 13.29 14.03
N ARG A 200 38.46 13.08 13.54
CA ARG A 200 38.74 12.74 12.14
C ARG A 200 39.88 11.75 12.08
N GLU A 201 39.80 10.80 11.16
CA GLU A 201 40.83 9.77 10.96
C GLU A 201 41.14 9.58 9.48
N GLU A 202 42.39 9.24 9.17
CA GLU A 202 42.83 8.90 7.81
C GLU A 202 42.70 7.39 7.59
N VAL A 203 41.84 7.02 6.65
CA VAL A 203 41.47 5.62 6.38
C VAL A 203 41.78 5.20 4.94
N GLY A 204 41.95 6.18 4.03
CA GLY A 204 42.15 5.93 2.61
C GLY A 204 40.94 6.29 1.75
N PRO A 205 40.96 5.96 0.45
CA PRO A 205 39.86 6.25 -0.46
C PRO A 205 38.58 5.53 -0.02
N LEU A 206 37.49 6.29 0.16
CA LEU A 206 36.21 5.76 0.63
C LEU A 206 35.46 5.02 -0.49
N ARG A 207 34.86 3.88 -0.15
CA ARG A 207 33.82 3.19 -0.93
C ARG A 207 32.42 3.40 -0.35
N SER A 208 32.25 3.17 0.95
CA SER A 208 30.99 3.41 1.64
C SER A 208 31.24 3.71 3.12
N LEU A 209 30.31 4.40 3.75
CA LEU A 209 30.30 4.62 5.20
C LEU A 209 28.88 4.46 5.73
N ARG A 210 28.73 3.84 6.90
CA ARG A 210 27.42 3.64 7.51
C ARG A 210 27.50 3.50 9.03
N PHE A 211 26.60 4.16 9.75
CA PHE A 211 26.37 3.92 11.17
C PHE A 211 25.70 2.57 11.41
N THR A 212 26.16 1.87 12.43
CA THR A 212 25.68 0.56 12.85
C THR A 212 25.51 0.53 14.38
N ARG A 213 25.00 -0.58 14.92
CA ARG A 213 24.77 -0.79 16.38
C ARG A 213 23.91 0.31 16.99
N GLY A 214 22.83 0.69 16.31
CA GLY A 214 21.94 1.77 16.74
C GLY A 214 22.62 3.15 16.80
N GLY A 215 23.70 3.35 16.02
CA GLY A 215 24.47 4.59 15.98
C GLY A 215 25.70 4.62 16.89
N GLY A 216 25.98 3.53 17.61
CA GLY A 216 27.15 3.43 18.49
C GLY A 216 28.48 3.15 17.77
N ALA A 217 28.43 2.69 16.52
CA ALA A 217 29.62 2.40 15.71
C ALA A 217 29.47 2.94 14.28
N LEU A 218 30.60 3.25 13.65
CA LEU A 218 30.73 3.68 12.26
C LEU A 218 31.55 2.66 11.49
N LEU A 219 30.94 2.02 10.50
CA LEU A 219 31.62 1.13 9.57
C LEU A 219 32.05 1.94 8.34
N VAL A 220 33.31 1.80 7.95
CA VAL A 220 33.95 2.51 6.84
C VAL A 220 34.57 1.49 5.91
N ALA A 221 34.09 1.43 4.67
CA ALA A 221 34.70 0.64 3.62
C ALA A 221 35.61 1.53 2.76
N THR A 222 36.81 1.04 2.51
CA THR A 222 37.84 1.70 1.69
C THR A 222 38.32 0.75 0.61
N ASP A 223 39.11 1.25 -0.34
CA ASP A 223 39.75 0.40 -1.37
C ASP A 223 40.56 -0.77 -0.78
N GLY A 224 41.13 -0.58 0.41
CA GLY A 224 42.03 -1.54 1.06
C GLY A 224 41.39 -2.40 2.15
N GLY A 225 40.09 -2.24 2.42
CA GLY A 225 39.43 -3.04 3.45
C GLY A 225 38.34 -2.30 4.24
N LEU A 226 38.01 -2.85 5.41
CA LEU A 226 36.98 -2.33 6.32
C LEU A 226 37.60 -1.83 7.63
N HIS A 227 37.11 -0.69 8.11
CA HIS A 227 37.40 -0.17 9.44
C HIS A 227 36.10 0.02 10.21
N CYS A 228 36.06 -0.43 11.46
CA CYS A 228 34.93 -0.19 12.36
C CYS A 228 35.38 0.65 13.54
N PHE A 229 34.82 1.84 13.66
CA PHE A 229 35.09 2.77 14.75
C PHE A 229 33.91 2.78 15.71
N GLU A 230 34.19 2.90 16.99
CA GLU A 230 33.19 3.37 17.95
C GLU A 230 32.93 4.87 17.69
N VAL A 231 31.74 5.35 18.06
CA VAL A 231 31.33 6.74 17.80
C VAL A 231 32.28 7.78 18.42
N ASN A 232 33.03 7.41 19.46
CA ASN A 232 34.06 8.25 20.09
C ASN A 232 35.40 8.32 19.31
N GLY A 233 35.54 7.57 18.22
CA GLY A 233 36.73 7.53 17.36
C GLY A 233 37.69 6.38 17.65
N GLN A 234 37.42 5.56 18.67
CA GLN A 234 38.22 4.39 18.95
C GLN A 234 38.02 3.33 17.85
N LEU A 235 39.11 2.86 17.24
CA LEU A 235 39.06 1.72 16.31
C LEU A 235 38.70 0.45 17.09
N LEU A 236 37.58 -0.18 16.74
CA LEU A 236 37.12 -1.44 17.31
C LEU A 236 37.83 -2.63 16.63
N TRP A 237 37.84 -2.62 15.30
CA TRP A 237 38.52 -3.61 14.48
C TRP A 237 38.75 -3.05 13.07
N HIS A 238 39.70 -3.64 12.35
CA HIS A 238 39.91 -3.40 10.94
C HIS A 238 40.24 -4.73 10.25
N VAL A 239 39.88 -4.82 8.97
CA VAL A 239 40.18 -5.95 8.10
C VAL A 239 40.88 -5.38 6.88
N GLU A 240 42.16 -5.70 6.73
CA GLU A 240 42.92 -5.36 5.53
C GLU A 240 42.70 -6.41 4.45
N GLU A 241 42.53 -5.94 3.21
CA GLU A 241 42.31 -6.79 2.04
C GLU A 241 43.42 -6.56 1.01
N GLU A 242 44.02 -7.65 0.55
CA GLU A 242 45.04 -7.60 -0.51
C GLU A 242 44.43 -7.28 -1.89
N LYS A 243 43.12 -7.51 -2.05
CA LYS A 243 42.35 -7.25 -3.27
C LYS A 243 41.52 -5.99 -3.10
N PHE A 244 41.19 -5.36 -4.22
CA PHE A 244 40.31 -4.19 -4.20
C PHE A 244 38.93 -4.55 -3.64
N VAL A 245 38.46 -3.72 -2.72
CA VAL A 245 37.07 -3.73 -2.28
C VAL A 245 36.22 -3.04 -3.34
N GLU A 246 35.26 -3.78 -3.91
CA GLU A 246 34.32 -3.24 -4.90
C GLU A 246 33.13 -2.58 -4.20
N THR A 247 32.55 -3.27 -3.22
CA THR A 247 31.40 -2.80 -2.46
C THR A 247 31.32 -3.47 -1.10
N ALA A 248 30.66 -2.79 -0.17
CA ALA A 248 30.38 -3.30 1.16
C ALA A 248 29.03 -2.80 1.66
N ALA A 249 28.33 -3.66 2.39
CA ALA A 249 27.07 -3.35 3.04
C ALA A 249 27.07 -3.94 4.46
N ALA A 250 26.29 -3.36 5.36
CA ALA A 250 26.12 -3.88 6.71
C ALA A 250 24.68 -3.70 7.20
N THR A 251 24.27 -4.61 8.08
CA THR A 251 23.00 -4.48 8.80
C THR A 251 23.06 -3.31 9.77
N ALA A 252 21.92 -2.66 10.03
CA ALA A 252 21.86 -1.55 11.00
C ALA A 252 22.28 -1.99 12.41
N SER A 253 22.05 -3.25 12.78
CA SER A 253 22.55 -3.85 14.02
C SER A 253 24.07 -3.92 14.09
N GLY A 254 24.79 -3.92 12.96
CA GLY A 254 26.24 -4.13 12.89
C GLY A 254 26.68 -5.55 13.20
N GLU A 255 25.72 -6.48 13.34
CA GLU A 255 26.01 -7.88 13.62
C GLU A 255 26.55 -8.63 12.38
N LEU A 256 26.17 -8.19 11.17
CA LEU A 256 26.65 -8.74 9.89
C LEU A 256 27.08 -7.61 8.95
N ALA A 257 28.28 -7.77 8.39
CA ALA A 257 28.74 -7.02 7.24
C ALA A 257 28.99 -7.97 6.06
N ALA A 258 28.70 -7.52 4.85
CA ALA A 258 29.04 -8.19 3.62
C ALA A 258 30.04 -7.34 2.83
N LEU A 259 31.09 -7.99 2.34
CA LEU A 259 32.18 -7.38 1.61
C LEU A 259 32.39 -8.11 0.29
N VAL A 260 32.53 -7.38 -0.80
CA VAL A 260 32.96 -7.94 -2.08
C VAL A 260 34.36 -7.44 -2.38
N VAL A 261 35.29 -8.40 -2.51
CA VAL A 261 36.67 -8.14 -2.88
C VAL A 261 37.05 -8.86 -4.16
N GLY A 262 37.89 -8.25 -4.98
CA GLY A 262 38.32 -8.84 -6.23
C GLY A 262 38.45 -7.80 -7.34
N GLY A 263 37.91 -8.14 -8.50
CA GLY A 263 37.98 -7.32 -9.70
C GLY A 263 38.60 -8.09 -10.87
N GLU A 264 38.47 -7.50 -12.05
CA GLU A 264 38.95 -8.09 -13.31
C GLU A 264 40.45 -8.43 -13.26
N VAL A 265 41.25 -7.56 -12.62
CA VAL A 265 42.70 -7.74 -12.45
C VAL A 265 43.04 -9.05 -11.74
N PHE A 266 42.18 -9.50 -10.81
CA PHE A 266 42.38 -10.74 -10.07
C PHE A 266 41.66 -11.94 -10.70
N GLY A 267 40.82 -11.71 -11.73
CA GLY A 267 40.06 -12.74 -12.44
C GLY A 267 39.00 -13.47 -11.61
N ARG A 268 38.68 -12.95 -10.42
CA ARG A 268 37.69 -13.51 -9.49
C ARG A 268 37.16 -12.45 -8.54
N TRP A 269 35.91 -12.63 -8.13
CA TRP A 269 35.26 -11.88 -7.06
C TRP A 269 34.96 -12.81 -5.90
N GLU A 270 35.14 -12.31 -4.69
CA GLU A 270 34.87 -13.00 -3.44
C GLU A 270 33.91 -12.17 -2.60
N LEU A 271 32.73 -12.73 -2.33
CA LEU A 271 31.79 -12.23 -1.37
C LEU A 271 32.12 -12.85 0.00
N ARG A 272 32.42 -12.02 0.98
CA ARG A 272 32.74 -12.40 2.36
C ARG A 272 31.68 -11.87 3.31
N LEU A 273 31.25 -12.72 4.24
CA LEU A 273 30.40 -12.31 5.36
C LEU A 273 31.26 -12.19 6.60
N LEU A 274 31.16 -11.04 7.28
CA LEU A 274 31.89 -10.73 8.50
C LEU A 274 30.91 -10.57 9.66
N ASP A 275 31.30 -11.03 10.85
CA ASP A 275 30.57 -10.74 12.07
C ASP A 275 30.89 -9.34 12.62
N ARG A 276 30.27 -9.01 13.77
CA ARG A 276 30.48 -7.73 14.45
C ARG A 276 31.92 -7.49 14.91
N GLU A 277 32.76 -8.52 14.99
CA GLU A 277 34.17 -8.43 15.35
C GLU A 277 35.10 -8.36 14.12
N GLY A 278 34.54 -8.40 12.90
CA GLY A 278 35.31 -8.41 11.66
C GLY A 278 35.87 -9.79 11.31
N LEU A 279 35.39 -10.87 11.94
CA LEU A 279 35.79 -12.23 11.57
C LEU A 279 35.02 -12.70 10.35
N VAL A 280 35.73 -13.21 9.36
CA VAL A 280 35.12 -13.79 8.16
C VAL A 280 34.45 -15.11 8.54
N LEU A 281 33.11 -15.12 8.47
CA LEU A 281 32.27 -16.28 8.75
C LEU A 281 32.17 -17.22 7.55
N GLU A 282 31.90 -16.65 6.38
CA GLU A 282 31.65 -17.39 5.15
C GLU A 282 32.26 -16.66 3.96
N THR A 283 32.62 -17.41 2.92
CA THR A 283 33.16 -16.85 1.67
C THR A 283 32.60 -17.58 0.46
N TYR A 284 32.11 -16.80 -0.50
CA TYR A 284 31.68 -17.28 -1.81
C TYR A 284 32.55 -16.69 -2.91
N SER A 285 33.09 -17.53 -3.78
CA SER A 285 33.90 -17.09 -4.93
C SER A 285 33.12 -17.22 -6.23
N SER A 286 33.20 -16.19 -7.07
CA SER A 286 32.63 -16.12 -8.41
C SER A 286 33.70 -15.74 -9.44
N ARG A 287 33.55 -16.26 -10.67
CA ARG A 287 34.32 -15.81 -11.85
C ARG A 287 33.60 -14.71 -12.63
N GLU A 288 32.31 -14.53 -12.36
CA GLU A 288 31.52 -13.41 -12.85
C GLU A 288 31.56 -12.28 -11.83
N GLU A 289 31.50 -11.04 -12.32
CA GLU A 289 31.49 -9.82 -11.53
C GLU A 289 30.36 -9.82 -10.51
N ILE A 290 30.69 -9.44 -9.27
CA ILE A 290 29.70 -9.16 -8.21
C ILE A 290 29.66 -7.63 -8.05
N GLY A 291 28.76 -6.98 -8.79
CA GLY A 291 28.76 -5.51 -8.92
C GLY A 291 28.04 -4.76 -7.80
N CYS A 292 27.02 -5.38 -7.21
CA CYS A 292 26.15 -4.73 -6.23
C CYS A 292 25.60 -5.73 -5.19
N LEU A 293 25.26 -5.20 -4.01
CA LEU A 293 24.75 -5.94 -2.86
C LEU A 293 23.59 -5.19 -2.21
N ALA A 294 22.63 -5.94 -1.69
CA ALA A 294 21.63 -5.44 -0.75
C ALA A 294 21.51 -6.40 0.43
N LEU A 295 21.50 -5.80 1.62
CA LEU A 295 21.31 -6.48 2.90
C LEU A 295 20.01 -5.99 3.53
N PRO A 296 19.01 -6.88 3.67
CA PRO A 296 17.85 -6.65 4.52
C PRO A 296 18.27 -6.37 5.98
N GLY A 297 17.45 -5.64 6.72
CA GLY A 297 17.75 -5.23 8.10
C GLY A 297 18.02 -6.42 9.03
N HIS A 298 17.32 -7.53 8.80
CA HIS A 298 17.43 -8.76 9.59
C HIS A 298 18.70 -9.59 9.32
N GLY A 299 19.46 -9.32 8.25
CA GLY A 299 20.71 -10.02 7.90
C GLY A 299 20.60 -11.52 7.61
N GLY A 300 19.39 -12.05 7.55
CA GLY A 300 19.10 -13.46 7.29
C GLY A 300 19.15 -13.84 5.81
N GLU A 301 19.10 -12.84 4.94
CA GLU A 301 19.25 -12.98 3.49
C GLU A 301 20.26 -11.94 3.02
N LEU A 302 20.84 -12.20 1.85
CA LEU A 302 21.69 -11.26 1.14
C LEU A 302 21.35 -11.40 -0.35
N VAL A 303 21.19 -10.28 -1.03
CA VAL A 303 20.97 -10.22 -2.46
C VAL A 303 22.20 -9.66 -3.14
N ALA A 304 22.68 -10.32 -4.20
CA ALA A 304 23.83 -9.89 -4.96
C ALA A 304 23.55 -9.93 -6.46
N GLY A 305 24.01 -8.91 -7.19
CA GLY A 305 24.04 -8.89 -8.64
C GLY A 305 25.32 -9.56 -9.10
N ILE A 306 25.21 -10.74 -9.72
CA ILE A 306 26.34 -11.54 -10.20
C ILE A 306 26.22 -11.71 -11.71
N GLY A 307 27.01 -10.95 -12.46
CA GLY A 307 26.90 -10.85 -13.91
C GLY A 307 25.46 -10.50 -14.31
N SER A 308 24.84 -11.32 -15.15
CA SER A 308 23.45 -11.15 -15.62
C SER A 308 22.39 -11.84 -14.75
N ARG A 309 22.67 -11.99 -13.45
CA ARG A 309 21.78 -12.66 -12.50
C ARG A 309 21.65 -11.91 -11.19
N VAL A 310 20.44 -11.91 -10.66
CA VAL A 310 20.19 -11.59 -9.25
C VAL A 310 20.24 -12.88 -8.46
N CYS A 311 21.07 -12.94 -7.41
CA CYS A 311 21.34 -14.13 -6.62
C CYS A 311 21.02 -13.90 -5.14
N TRP A 312 20.28 -14.82 -4.53
CA TRP A 312 19.94 -14.78 -3.10
C TRP A 312 20.76 -15.80 -2.31
N PHE A 313 21.31 -15.33 -1.20
CA PHE A 313 22.04 -16.10 -0.21
C PHE A 313 21.23 -16.12 1.09
N ARG A 314 21.34 -17.22 1.84
CA ARG A 314 20.56 -17.43 3.07
C ARG A 314 21.50 -17.64 4.24
N ASN A 315 21.22 -16.94 5.34
CA ASN A 315 21.92 -17.01 6.60
C ASN A 315 20.95 -17.20 7.76
N GLY A 316 20.40 -18.41 7.87
CA GLY A 316 19.38 -18.73 8.88
C GLY A 316 19.87 -18.66 10.33
N GLU A 317 21.15 -18.96 10.57
CA GLU A 317 21.73 -18.89 11.92
C GLU A 317 21.87 -17.44 12.39
N PHE A 318 22.27 -16.55 11.49
CA PHE A 318 22.36 -15.13 11.79
C PHE A 318 20.98 -14.51 12.08
N LEU A 319 19.96 -14.85 11.29
CA LEU A 319 18.59 -14.41 11.55
C LEU A 319 18.11 -14.81 12.95
N LYS A 320 18.33 -16.07 13.34
CA LYS A 320 17.96 -16.56 14.68
C LYS A 320 18.67 -15.78 15.79
N ARG A 321 19.97 -15.51 15.62
CA ARG A 321 20.76 -14.72 16.57
C ARG A 321 20.23 -13.29 16.66
N GLY A 322 20.01 -12.63 15.52
CA GLY A 322 19.46 -11.28 15.46
C GLY A 322 18.09 -11.17 16.13
N VAL A 323 17.16 -12.10 15.85
CA VAL A 323 15.85 -12.16 16.52
C VAL A 323 16.00 -12.37 18.03
N SER A 324 16.91 -13.25 18.47
CA SER A 324 17.12 -13.53 19.89
C SER A 324 17.67 -12.32 20.65
N GLU A 325 18.63 -11.60 20.06
CA GLU A 325 19.22 -10.39 20.63
C GLU A 325 18.20 -9.25 20.66
N LEU A 326 17.50 -9.02 19.55
CA LEU A 326 16.45 -8.00 19.45
C LEU A 326 15.32 -8.26 20.46
N LEU A 327 14.88 -9.51 20.60
CA LEU A 327 13.89 -9.91 21.60
C LEU A 327 14.39 -9.64 23.03
N ALA A 328 15.67 -9.88 23.33
CA ALA A 328 16.25 -9.58 24.63
C ALA A 328 16.27 -8.06 24.91
N GLN A 329 16.62 -7.25 23.91
CA GLN A 329 16.59 -5.79 23.99
C GLN A 329 15.17 -5.26 24.22
N VAL A 330 14.21 -5.72 23.41
CA VAL A 330 12.79 -5.37 23.54
C VAL A 330 12.24 -5.76 24.92
N ARG A 331 12.56 -6.96 25.42
CA ARG A 331 12.16 -7.38 26.78
C ARG A 331 12.75 -6.48 27.86
N GLN A 332 14.00 -6.07 27.72
CA GLN A 332 14.64 -5.16 28.66
C GLN A 332 13.99 -3.78 28.63
N LEU A 333 13.70 -3.25 27.44
CA LEU A 333 12.99 -1.98 27.25
C LEU A 333 11.57 -2.05 27.80
N TYR A 334 10.83 -3.12 27.50
CA TYR A 334 9.49 -3.37 28.03
C TYR A 334 9.47 -3.38 29.56
N ARG A 335 10.44 -4.03 30.22
CA ARG A 335 10.60 -3.95 31.68
C ARG A 335 10.88 -2.55 32.20
N LYS A 336 11.67 -1.76 31.47
CA LYS A 336 11.95 -0.36 31.84
C LYS A 336 10.71 0.51 31.69
N VAL A 337 9.92 0.32 30.63
CA VAL A 337 8.68 1.08 30.38
C VAL A 337 7.60 0.68 31.38
N THR A 338 7.39 -0.62 31.61
CA THR A 338 6.39 -1.13 32.56
C THR A 338 6.64 -0.74 34.02
N ALA A 339 7.87 -0.37 34.37
CA ALA A 339 8.17 0.22 35.68
C ALA A 339 7.49 1.58 35.91
N TYR A 340 7.20 2.32 34.83
CA TYR A 340 6.51 3.62 34.88
C TYR A 340 5.04 3.51 34.45
N GLU A 341 4.73 2.69 33.44
CA GLU A 341 3.38 2.48 32.91
C GLU A 341 3.04 0.98 32.88
N PRO A 342 2.24 0.46 33.83
CA PRO A 342 2.08 -0.99 34.03
C PRO A 342 1.51 -1.77 32.84
N GLU A 343 0.66 -1.12 32.03
CA GLU A 343 0.02 -1.72 30.85
C GLU A 343 0.07 -0.73 29.67
N PRO A 344 1.18 -0.70 28.92
CA PRO A 344 1.20 0.02 27.65
C PRO A 344 0.26 -0.68 26.66
N GLU A 345 -0.69 0.06 26.09
CA GLU A 345 -1.76 -0.47 25.24
C GLU A 345 -1.20 -1.22 24.02
N GLY A 346 -1.67 -2.45 23.75
CA GLY A 346 -1.31 -3.24 22.57
C GLY A 346 0.08 -3.89 22.59
N VAL A 347 1.04 -3.34 23.32
CA VAL A 347 2.44 -3.79 23.36
C VAL A 347 2.58 -5.22 23.90
N ALA A 348 1.85 -5.56 24.97
CA ALA A 348 1.93 -6.90 25.58
C ALA A 348 1.49 -8.01 24.60
N HIS A 349 0.37 -7.78 23.91
CA HIS A 349 -0.15 -8.74 22.94
C HIS A 349 0.76 -8.86 21.72
N ALA A 350 1.26 -7.74 21.20
CA ALA A 350 2.20 -7.73 20.08
C ALA A 350 3.53 -8.45 20.42
N LEU A 351 4.03 -8.28 21.65
CA LEU A 351 5.21 -8.99 22.12
C LEU A 351 4.97 -10.50 22.21
N GLU A 352 3.82 -10.93 22.72
CA GLU A 352 3.45 -12.35 22.79
C GLU A 352 3.37 -12.99 21.40
N GLN A 353 2.76 -12.30 20.42
CA GLN A 353 2.70 -12.75 19.04
C GLN A 353 4.11 -12.87 18.42
N ALA A 354 4.98 -11.88 18.64
CA ALA A 354 6.34 -11.90 18.15
C ALA A 354 7.16 -13.05 18.77
N GLU A 355 6.97 -13.34 20.06
CA GLU A 355 7.61 -14.46 20.76
C GLU A 355 7.20 -15.82 20.19
N ALA A 356 5.92 -16.00 19.89
CA ALA A 356 5.43 -17.22 19.25
C ALA A 356 6.09 -17.45 17.88
N LYS A 357 6.23 -16.39 17.08
CA LYS A 357 6.88 -16.44 15.76
C LYS A 357 8.40 -16.62 15.84
N ALA A 358 9.05 -16.12 16.91
CA ALA A 358 10.49 -16.25 17.13
C ALA A 358 10.96 -17.71 17.33
N ALA A 359 10.07 -18.64 17.65
CA ALA A 359 10.34 -20.07 17.71
C ALA A 359 10.07 -20.80 16.37
N GLY A 360 9.60 -20.08 15.36
CA GLY A 360 9.15 -20.63 14.09
C GLY A 360 10.26 -20.96 13.08
N ARG A 361 9.82 -21.25 11.86
CA ARG A 361 10.72 -21.42 10.70
C ARG A 361 11.21 -20.06 10.20
N PHE A 362 12.08 -20.07 9.20
CA PHE A 362 12.75 -18.86 8.71
C PHE A 362 11.82 -17.69 8.34
N ASP A 363 10.70 -17.94 7.67
CA ASP A 363 9.77 -16.87 7.29
C ASP A 363 9.07 -16.30 8.53
N ALA A 364 8.68 -17.16 9.49
CA ALA A 364 8.19 -16.72 10.80
C ALA A 364 9.24 -15.94 11.61
N LEU A 365 10.53 -16.28 11.48
CA LEU A 365 11.62 -15.52 12.09
C LEU A 365 11.77 -14.13 11.44
N LYS A 366 11.57 -13.99 10.12
CA LYS A 366 11.55 -12.69 9.44
C LYS A 366 10.39 -11.84 9.95
N GLU A 367 9.19 -12.41 10.02
CA GLU A 367 8.01 -11.72 10.58
C GLU A 367 8.22 -11.30 12.04
N ALA A 368 8.82 -12.18 12.85
CA ALA A 368 9.15 -11.88 14.24
C ALA A 368 10.13 -10.71 14.33
N PHE A 369 11.17 -10.69 13.50
CA PHE A 369 12.14 -9.60 13.44
C PHE A 369 11.46 -8.26 13.12
N SER A 370 10.67 -8.21 12.06
CA SER A 370 9.94 -7.00 11.65
C SER A 370 8.97 -6.50 12.73
N ALA A 371 8.29 -7.42 13.43
CA ALA A 371 7.41 -7.06 14.54
C ALA A 371 8.20 -6.51 15.75
N LEU A 372 9.34 -7.11 16.07
CA LEU A 372 10.19 -6.68 17.17
C LEU A 372 10.87 -5.33 16.91
N GLU A 373 11.28 -5.03 15.67
CA GLU A 373 11.82 -3.70 15.32
C GLU A 373 10.78 -2.61 15.55
N LYS A 374 9.53 -2.83 15.14
CA LYS A 374 8.43 -1.88 15.39
C LYS A 374 8.20 -1.66 16.88
N LEU A 375 8.18 -2.75 17.67
CA LEU A 375 8.04 -2.68 19.12
C LEU A 375 9.21 -1.97 19.78
N GLN A 376 10.44 -2.16 19.30
CA GLN A 376 11.61 -1.46 19.82
C GLN A 376 11.46 0.04 19.66
N VAL A 377 11.12 0.52 18.46
CA VAL A 377 10.94 1.96 18.19
C VAL A 377 9.86 2.56 19.09
N GLU A 378 8.72 1.89 19.22
CA GLU A 378 7.62 2.33 20.09
C GLU A 378 8.04 2.39 21.56
N LEU A 379 8.70 1.34 22.06
CA LEU A 379 9.19 1.27 23.44
C LEU A 379 10.31 2.27 23.74
N GLU A 380 11.19 2.54 22.79
CA GLU A 380 12.25 3.54 22.94
C GLU A 380 11.66 4.95 23.05
N ALA A 381 10.66 5.27 22.22
CA ALA A 381 9.95 6.55 22.30
C ALA A 381 9.26 6.72 23.67
N LEU A 382 8.55 5.68 24.13
CA LEU A 382 7.94 5.67 25.47
C LEU A 382 9.00 5.80 26.57
N HIS A 383 10.09 5.04 26.49
CA HIS A 383 11.14 5.07 27.50
C HIS A 383 11.82 6.44 27.59
N GLN A 384 12.13 7.07 26.45
CA GLN A 384 12.68 8.43 26.41
C GLN A 384 11.72 9.44 27.03
N GLN A 385 10.42 9.33 26.73
CA GLN A 385 9.39 10.16 27.34
C GLN A 385 9.35 10.01 28.87
N HIS A 386 9.49 8.78 29.37
CA HIS A 386 9.44 8.46 30.79
C HIS A 386 10.68 8.98 31.54
N VAL A 387 11.88 8.74 30.98
CA VAL A 387 13.14 9.17 31.59
C VAL A 387 13.30 10.69 31.56
N GLY A 388 12.92 11.33 30.44
CA GLY A 388 13.01 12.78 30.28
C GLY A 388 11.95 13.57 31.07
N TYR A 389 11.03 12.88 31.77
CA TYR A 389 9.94 13.55 32.48
C TYR A 389 10.42 14.59 33.48
N MET A 390 11.43 14.27 34.30
CA MET A 390 11.90 15.20 35.34
C MET A 390 12.51 16.48 34.75
N ASP A 391 13.16 16.38 33.59
CA ASP A 391 13.72 17.54 32.89
C ASP A 391 12.63 18.38 32.19
N GLN A 392 11.54 17.73 31.75
CA GLN A 392 10.40 18.40 31.11
C GLN A 392 9.36 18.90 32.11
N LEU A 393 9.37 18.43 33.36
CA LEU A 393 8.39 18.79 34.39
C LEU A 393 8.33 20.31 34.64
N PRO A 394 9.44 21.07 34.75
CA PRO A 394 9.38 22.52 34.89
C PRO A 394 8.63 23.20 33.74
N ARG A 395 8.88 22.77 32.50
CA ARG A 395 8.18 23.28 31.31
C ARG A 395 6.70 22.92 31.33
N PHE A 396 6.37 21.70 31.73
CA PHE A 396 4.98 21.27 31.88
C PHE A 396 4.26 22.08 32.97
N MET A 397 4.90 22.34 34.11
CA MET A 397 4.38 23.20 35.18
C MET A 397 4.17 24.65 34.71
N GLN A 398 5.11 25.19 33.94
CA GLN A 398 4.96 26.50 33.30
C GLN A 398 3.75 26.54 32.35
N GLN A 399 3.53 25.49 31.56
CA GLN A 399 2.35 25.36 30.69
C GLN A 399 1.04 25.33 31.49
N LEU A 400 1.03 24.73 32.67
CA LEU A 400 -0.12 24.74 33.60
C LEU A 400 -0.31 26.11 34.31
N GLY A 401 0.66 27.01 34.17
CA GLY A 401 0.70 28.31 34.85
C GLY A 401 1.01 28.19 36.34
N LEU A 402 1.87 27.24 36.71
CA LEU A 402 2.27 26.93 38.09
C LEU A 402 3.79 27.14 38.28
N PRO A 403 4.26 27.31 39.54
CA PRO A 403 5.68 27.48 39.82
C PRO A 403 6.51 26.24 39.44
N GLU A 404 7.70 26.46 38.88
CA GLU A 404 8.58 25.42 38.31
C GLU A 404 9.19 24.46 39.35
N GLY A 405 9.48 24.94 40.55
CA GLY A 405 10.10 24.13 41.61
C GLY A 405 9.05 23.45 42.49
N GLN A 406 8.98 22.11 42.46
CA GLN A 406 8.06 21.34 43.32
C GLN A 406 8.68 20.04 43.85
N PRO A 407 8.15 19.47 44.95
CA PRO A 407 8.67 18.27 45.58
C PRO A 407 8.44 17.00 44.74
N GLU A 408 9.35 16.02 44.85
CA GLU A 408 9.28 14.73 44.14
C GLU A 408 7.94 13.99 44.35
N ALA A 409 7.30 14.17 45.50
CA ALA A 409 6.00 13.57 45.82
C ALA A 409 4.83 14.10 44.97
N LEU A 410 4.96 15.30 44.36
CA LEU A 410 4.01 15.81 43.38
C LEU A 410 4.33 15.31 41.97
N ALA A 411 5.62 15.18 41.64
CA ALA A 411 6.08 14.69 40.34
C ALA A 411 5.49 13.32 40.00
N SER A 412 5.46 12.38 40.96
CA SER A 412 4.87 11.04 40.75
C SER A 412 3.36 11.08 40.50
N ARG A 413 2.63 12.04 41.08
CA ARG A 413 1.18 12.19 40.89
C ARG A 413 0.81 12.87 39.57
N LEU A 414 1.68 13.74 39.06
CA LEU A 414 1.48 14.45 37.79
C LEU A 414 1.89 13.61 36.57
N TYR A 415 2.73 12.60 36.78
CA TYR A 415 3.25 11.77 35.70
C TYR A 415 2.17 11.14 34.80
N PRO A 416 1.08 10.52 35.32
CA PRO A 416 0.03 9.97 34.47
C PRO A 416 -0.65 11.02 33.59
N PHE A 417 -0.78 12.27 34.08
CA PHE A 417 -1.32 13.37 33.30
C PHE A 417 -0.34 13.83 32.23
N TYR A 418 0.95 13.92 32.57
CA TYR A 418 2.01 14.25 31.61
C TYR A 418 2.08 13.21 30.48
N ALA A 419 2.03 11.92 30.82
CA ALA A 419 2.09 10.84 29.85
C ALA A 419 0.93 10.91 28.85
N LEU A 420 -0.30 11.06 29.35
CA LEU A 420 -1.50 11.20 28.53
C LEU A 420 -1.54 12.53 27.75
N HIS A 421 -1.01 13.61 28.34
CA HIS A 421 -0.90 14.90 27.65
C HIS A 421 0.04 14.84 26.45
N GLN A 422 1.16 14.12 26.60
CA GLN A 422 2.12 13.90 25.53
C GLN A 422 1.58 12.97 24.45
N SER A 423 0.86 11.90 24.79
CA SER A 423 0.22 11.06 23.76
C SER A 423 -0.86 11.82 22.98
N LEU A 424 -1.55 12.76 23.62
CA LEU A 424 -2.49 13.67 22.97
C LEU A 424 -1.81 14.86 22.27
N SER A 425 -0.50 15.03 22.45
CA SER A 425 0.27 16.08 21.79
C SER A 425 0.49 15.76 20.31
N GLY A 426 0.64 16.79 19.49
CA GLY A 426 0.66 16.64 18.04
C GLY A 426 -0.72 16.31 17.43
N SER A 427 -0.70 15.79 16.20
CA SER A 427 -1.90 15.52 15.42
C SER A 427 -2.35 14.06 15.48
N GLY A 428 -1.45 13.13 15.86
CA GLY A 428 -1.74 11.70 16.02
C GLY A 428 -2.27 11.03 14.75
N ALA A 429 -2.95 9.90 14.91
CA ALA A 429 -3.63 9.19 13.82
C ALA A 429 -4.65 10.06 13.05
N PRO A 430 -5.47 10.92 13.68
CA PRO A 430 -6.31 11.87 12.95
C PRO A 430 -5.51 12.85 12.08
N GLY A 431 -4.32 13.25 12.54
CA GLY A 431 -3.42 14.12 11.79
C GLY A 431 -2.83 13.47 10.56
N ALA A 432 -2.35 12.24 10.71
CA ALA A 432 -1.86 11.44 9.60
C ALA A 432 -2.96 11.27 8.54
N LEU A 433 -4.20 10.98 8.97
CA LEU A 433 -5.35 10.85 8.08
C LEU A 433 -5.75 12.17 7.40
N ASP A 434 -5.70 13.34 8.09
CA ASP A 434 -5.94 14.64 7.41
C ASP A 434 -4.87 14.93 6.36
N LYS A 435 -3.60 14.59 6.65
CA LYS A 435 -2.48 14.75 5.72
C LYS A 435 -2.67 13.84 4.50
N GLU A 436 -2.97 12.56 4.71
CA GLU A 436 -3.26 11.59 3.67
C GLU A 436 -4.40 12.04 2.74
N ILE A 437 -5.54 12.44 3.29
CA ILE A 437 -6.67 12.96 2.49
C ILE A 437 -6.28 14.25 1.77
N SER A 438 -5.45 15.11 2.39
CA SER A 438 -4.99 16.36 1.77
C SER A 438 -4.07 16.11 0.58
N GLU A 439 -3.13 15.18 0.71
CA GLU A 439 -2.23 14.76 -0.37
C GLU A 439 -3.04 14.15 -1.51
N TYR A 440 -3.98 13.27 -1.19
CA TYR A 440 -4.84 12.66 -2.19
C TYR A 440 -5.68 13.69 -2.95
N LEU A 441 -6.29 14.65 -2.24
CA LEU A 441 -7.01 15.77 -2.86
C LEU A 441 -6.11 16.62 -3.77
N ALA A 442 -4.85 16.84 -3.40
CA ALA A 442 -3.90 17.58 -4.23
C ALA A 442 -3.59 16.81 -5.53
N ARG A 443 -3.36 15.50 -5.43
CA ARG A 443 -3.15 14.61 -6.59
C ARG A 443 -4.34 14.63 -7.53
N LEU A 444 -5.56 14.44 -7.00
CA LEU A 444 -6.78 14.42 -7.81
C LEU A 444 -6.98 15.73 -8.58
N ARG A 445 -6.74 16.89 -7.94
CA ARG A 445 -6.84 18.19 -8.60
C ARG A 445 -5.83 18.33 -9.74
N LYS A 446 -4.59 17.92 -9.50
CA LYS A 446 -3.54 17.96 -10.53
C LYS A 446 -3.88 17.06 -11.73
N VAL A 447 -4.40 15.86 -11.46
CA VAL A 447 -4.86 14.96 -12.53
C VAL A 447 -6.02 15.59 -13.29
N ALA A 448 -7.05 16.11 -12.61
CA ALA A 448 -8.16 16.79 -13.26
C ALA A 448 -7.71 17.97 -14.14
N ASP A 449 -6.80 18.81 -13.63
CA ASP A 449 -6.25 19.96 -14.36
C ASP A 449 -5.43 19.54 -15.60
N SER A 450 -4.75 18.38 -15.54
CA SER A 450 -3.92 17.89 -16.65
C SER A 450 -4.72 17.34 -17.84
N PHE A 451 -5.99 16.99 -17.63
CA PHE A 451 -6.85 16.36 -18.64
C PHE A 451 -8.07 17.21 -19.05
N GLY A 452 -8.29 18.37 -18.42
CA GLY A 452 -9.50 19.20 -18.61
C GLY A 452 -9.75 19.73 -20.04
N ASP A 453 -8.75 19.72 -20.93
CA ASP A 453 -8.84 20.28 -22.28
C ASP A 453 -8.75 19.24 -23.42
N ARG A 454 -8.77 17.94 -23.12
CA ARG A 454 -8.62 16.88 -24.15
C ARG A 454 -9.91 16.08 -24.33
N GLU A 455 -10.44 16.01 -25.56
CA GLU A 455 -11.43 14.99 -25.94
C GLU A 455 -10.77 13.60 -25.78
N GLY A 456 -11.26 12.85 -24.79
CA GLY A 456 -10.70 11.58 -24.35
C GLY A 456 -11.47 10.36 -24.88
N SER A 457 -10.89 9.18 -24.71
CA SER A 457 -11.63 7.92 -24.83
C SER A 457 -12.71 7.81 -23.73
N GLU A 458 -13.73 7.00 -23.94
CA GLU A 458 -14.82 6.76 -22.97
C GLU A 458 -14.30 6.30 -21.58
N GLU A 459 -13.17 5.61 -21.54
CA GLU A 459 -12.47 5.23 -20.30
C GLU A 459 -11.87 6.43 -19.55
N LEU A 460 -11.34 7.42 -20.27
CA LEU A 460 -10.81 8.64 -19.67
C LEU A 460 -11.94 9.47 -19.07
N GLU A 461 -13.06 9.61 -19.76
CA GLU A 461 -14.24 10.32 -19.26
C GLU A 461 -14.79 9.67 -17.98
N ARG A 462 -14.85 8.33 -17.93
CA ARG A 462 -15.24 7.59 -16.72
C ARG A 462 -14.29 7.82 -15.55
N LYS A 463 -12.97 7.81 -15.81
CA LYS A 463 -11.97 8.13 -14.79
C LYS A 463 -12.11 9.57 -14.29
N LEU A 464 -12.34 10.52 -15.18
CA LEU A 464 -12.58 11.92 -14.81
C LEU A 464 -13.84 12.08 -13.95
N ALA A 465 -14.94 11.41 -14.29
CA ALA A 465 -16.15 11.41 -13.47
C ALA A 465 -15.89 10.86 -12.05
N CYS A 466 -15.14 9.76 -11.93
CA CYS A 466 -14.75 9.22 -10.62
C CYS A 466 -13.85 10.19 -9.84
N ILE A 467 -12.96 10.92 -10.52
CA ILE A 467 -12.11 11.95 -9.91
C ILE A 467 -12.96 13.12 -9.40
N GLU A 468 -13.92 13.61 -10.19
CA GLU A 468 -14.81 14.72 -9.80
C GLU A 468 -15.66 14.37 -8.57
N GLU A 469 -16.22 13.16 -8.54
CA GLU A 469 -16.95 12.66 -7.37
C GLU A 469 -16.05 12.55 -6.14
N ALA A 470 -14.83 12.03 -6.30
CA ALA A 470 -13.87 11.96 -5.21
C ALA A 470 -13.49 13.36 -4.69
N LEU A 471 -13.32 14.34 -5.58
CA LEU A 471 -13.08 15.74 -5.24
C LEU A 471 -14.26 16.38 -4.50
N ALA A 472 -15.49 15.93 -4.74
CA ALA A 472 -16.68 16.38 -4.03
C ALA A 472 -16.86 15.71 -2.65
N ALA A 473 -16.54 14.41 -2.53
CA ALA A 473 -16.79 13.61 -1.33
C ALA A 473 -15.69 13.73 -0.26
N LEU A 474 -14.42 13.64 -0.65
CA LEU A 474 -13.27 13.65 0.28
C LEU A 474 -13.19 14.90 1.19
N PRO A 475 -13.61 16.11 0.78
CA PRO A 475 -13.65 17.27 1.67
C PRO A 475 -14.59 17.09 2.88
N ALA A 476 -15.68 16.34 2.73
CA ALA A 476 -16.60 16.06 3.84
C ALA A 476 -15.96 15.11 4.86
N GLU A 477 -15.29 14.05 4.40
CA GLU A 477 -14.53 13.14 5.27
C GLU A 477 -13.40 13.87 5.99
N ARG A 478 -12.65 14.70 5.26
CA ARG A 478 -11.60 15.56 5.84
C ARG A 478 -12.14 16.48 6.92
N LYS A 479 -13.34 17.04 6.73
CA LYS A 479 -14.01 17.86 7.76
C LYS A 479 -14.32 17.05 9.01
N GLY A 480 -14.72 15.78 8.87
CA GLY A 480 -14.90 14.83 9.97
C GLY A 480 -13.60 14.61 10.75
N VAL A 481 -12.49 14.36 10.06
CA VAL A 481 -11.16 14.21 10.69
C VAL A 481 -10.74 15.48 11.45
N ARG A 482 -10.98 16.66 10.88
CA ARG A 482 -10.70 17.94 11.54
C ARG A 482 -11.55 18.16 12.78
N ALA A 483 -12.76 17.63 12.84
CA ALA A 483 -13.57 17.64 14.05
C ALA A 483 -12.93 16.78 15.15
N LEU A 484 -12.47 15.57 14.83
CA LEU A 484 -11.73 14.70 15.77
C LEU A 484 -10.45 15.38 16.29
N LEU A 485 -9.71 16.08 15.43
CA LEU A 485 -8.55 16.89 15.84
C LEU A 485 -8.93 18.00 16.84
N LYS A 486 -10.07 18.65 16.66
CA LYS A 486 -10.59 19.66 17.58
C LYS A 486 -11.02 19.04 18.92
N GLU A 487 -11.65 17.88 18.89
CA GLU A 487 -12.01 17.11 20.08
C GLU A 487 -10.76 16.66 20.85
N ARG A 488 -9.72 16.17 20.16
CA ARG A 488 -8.43 15.80 20.74
C ARG A 488 -7.78 16.98 21.46
N ARG A 489 -7.79 18.18 20.86
CA ARG A 489 -7.30 19.41 21.50
C ARG A 489 -8.10 19.77 22.76
N THR A 490 -9.41 19.53 22.75
CA THR A 490 -10.27 19.76 23.93
C THR A 490 -9.93 18.80 25.06
N ARG A 491 -9.77 17.51 24.75
CA ARG A 491 -9.38 16.47 25.71
C ARG A 491 -7.99 16.73 26.30
N ARG A 492 -7.03 17.16 25.48
CA ARG A 492 -5.72 17.61 25.96
C ARG A 492 -5.83 18.73 27.01
N LYS A 493 -6.68 19.73 26.77
CA LYS A 493 -6.96 20.80 27.75
C LYS A 493 -7.65 20.29 29.01
N GLN A 494 -8.51 19.28 28.92
CA GLN A 494 -9.13 18.65 30.11
C GLN A 494 -8.07 17.95 30.97
N VAL A 495 -7.10 17.26 30.34
CA VAL A 495 -5.97 16.65 31.05
C VAL A 495 -5.09 17.73 31.71
N GLU A 496 -4.82 18.85 31.04
CA GLU A 496 -4.11 20.00 31.63
C GLU A 496 -4.84 20.56 32.85
N GLN A 497 -6.16 20.73 32.76
CA GLN A 497 -6.98 21.22 33.88
C GLN A 497 -6.98 20.24 35.06
N GLY A 498 -7.12 18.95 34.79
CA GLY A 498 -7.04 17.90 35.82
C GLY A 498 -5.66 17.88 36.51
N ALA A 499 -4.58 17.96 35.73
CA ALA A 499 -3.21 18.04 36.25
C ALA A 499 -3.02 19.27 37.14
N LYS A 500 -3.52 20.43 36.68
CA LYS A 500 -3.47 21.68 37.44
C LYS A 500 -4.24 21.58 38.75
N GLN A 501 -5.42 20.96 38.75
CA GLN A 501 -6.22 20.77 39.96
C GLN A 501 -5.49 19.87 40.95
N VAL A 502 -4.95 18.74 40.52
CA VAL A 502 -4.15 17.84 41.37
C VAL A 502 -2.94 18.57 41.97
N ALA A 503 -2.26 19.40 41.19
CA ALA A 503 -1.14 20.20 41.69
C ALA A 503 -1.58 21.24 42.74
N LEU A 504 -2.69 21.95 42.50
CA LEU A 504 -3.23 22.94 43.44
C LEU A 504 -3.73 22.29 44.73
N ASP A 505 -4.46 21.19 44.64
CA ASP A 505 -4.95 20.43 45.80
C ASP A 505 -3.79 19.92 46.64
N TRP A 506 -2.72 19.46 45.99
CA TRP A 506 -1.51 19.03 46.69
C TRP A 506 -0.78 20.19 47.37
N MET A 507 -0.61 21.34 46.69
CA MET A 507 0.03 22.52 47.27
C MET A 507 -0.75 23.12 48.45
N THR A 508 -2.07 22.96 48.47
CA THR A 508 -2.93 23.50 49.54
C THR A 508 -3.09 22.56 50.73
N SER A 509 -3.12 21.25 50.50
CA SER A 509 -3.46 20.26 51.55
C SER A 509 -2.36 19.24 51.87
N GLY A 510 -1.29 19.19 51.07
CA GLY A 510 -0.24 18.16 51.17
C GLY A 510 -0.66 16.76 50.70
N SER A 511 -1.93 16.57 50.31
CA SER A 511 -2.51 15.30 49.86
C SER A 511 -3.47 15.54 48.71
N ALA A 512 -3.15 15.00 47.52
CA ALA A 512 -4.07 15.02 46.38
C ALA A 512 -4.45 13.58 46.03
N ALA A 513 -5.76 13.32 45.93
CA ALA A 513 -6.27 12.11 45.31
C ALA A 513 -6.02 12.19 43.80
N GLY A 514 -5.53 11.10 43.19
CA GLY A 514 -5.40 11.04 41.74
C GLY A 514 -6.78 11.09 41.07
N GLN A 515 -6.89 11.73 39.90
CA GLN A 515 -8.13 11.72 39.10
C GLN A 515 -8.14 10.54 38.12
N ALA A 516 -8.05 9.31 38.64
CA ALA A 516 -8.00 8.10 37.81
C ALA A 516 -9.23 7.98 36.88
N GLY A 517 -10.42 8.39 37.34
CA GLY A 517 -11.64 8.39 36.53
C GLY A 517 -11.61 9.36 35.34
N LEU A 518 -10.98 10.53 35.49
CA LEU A 518 -10.78 11.47 34.38
C LEU A 518 -9.83 10.88 33.33
N LEU A 519 -8.70 10.33 33.78
CA LEU A 519 -7.69 9.72 32.91
C LEU A 519 -8.29 8.53 32.12
N GLN A 520 -9.07 7.68 32.79
CA GLN A 520 -9.75 6.56 32.16
C GLN A 520 -10.77 7.02 31.12
N SER A 521 -11.60 8.02 31.45
CA SER A 521 -12.58 8.58 30.52
C SER A 521 -11.91 9.17 29.26
N VAL A 522 -10.76 9.83 29.40
CA VAL A 522 -10.03 10.40 28.26
C VAL A 522 -9.44 9.29 27.38
N ARG A 523 -8.92 8.20 27.98
CA ARG A 523 -8.42 7.03 27.24
C ARG A 523 -9.54 6.35 26.44
N GLU A 524 -10.69 6.13 27.05
CA GLU A 524 -11.87 5.56 26.37
C GLU A 524 -12.33 6.43 25.20
N GLN A 525 -12.35 7.76 25.38
CA GLN A 525 -12.67 8.70 24.30
C GLN A 525 -11.63 8.69 23.17
N GLU A 526 -10.35 8.50 23.48
CA GLU A 526 -9.30 8.34 22.46
C GLU A 526 -9.46 7.03 21.68
N ALA A 527 -9.78 5.92 22.35
CA ALA A 527 -10.10 4.67 21.68
C ALA A 527 -11.31 4.82 20.72
N VAL A 528 -12.37 5.53 21.14
CA VAL A 528 -13.52 5.85 20.28
C VAL A 528 -13.12 6.73 19.09
N SER A 529 -12.23 7.71 19.31
CA SER A 529 -11.70 8.57 18.25
C SER A 529 -10.86 7.78 17.24
N LEU A 530 -10.05 6.82 17.68
CA LEU A 530 -9.26 5.95 16.81
C LEU A 530 -10.18 5.07 15.96
N ALA A 531 -11.18 4.44 16.57
CA ALA A 531 -12.19 3.67 15.84
C ALA A 531 -12.98 4.54 14.83
N ALA A 532 -13.17 5.84 15.13
CA ALA A 532 -13.77 6.78 14.17
C ALA A 532 -12.82 7.09 13.00
N CYS A 533 -11.51 7.21 13.24
CA CYS A 533 -10.52 7.33 12.18
C CYS A 533 -10.53 6.11 11.26
N ASP A 534 -10.62 4.89 11.80
CA ASP A 534 -10.66 3.67 10.99
C ASP A 534 -11.92 3.65 10.09
N ARG A 535 -13.07 4.05 10.63
CA ARG A 535 -14.31 4.19 9.83
C ARG A 535 -14.19 5.25 8.72
N ILE A 536 -13.49 6.36 8.98
CA ILE A 536 -13.26 7.38 7.95
C ILE A 536 -12.30 6.84 6.89
N ARG A 537 -11.21 6.17 7.30
CA ARG A 537 -10.24 5.56 6.38
C ARG A 537 -10.92 4.58 5.43
N GLU A 538 -11.79 3.72 5.93
CA GLU A 538 -12.59 2.79 5.12
C GLU A 538 -13.48 3.48 4.08
N ARG A 539 -14.07 4.64 4.42
CA ARG A 539 -14.84 5.44 3.46
C ARG A 539 -13.95 6.12 2.43
N VAL A 540 -12.78 6.62 2.85
CA VAL A 540 -11.78 7.21 1.95
C VAL A 540 -11.29 6.15 0.97
N GLU A 541 -10.87 4.99 1.44
CA GLU A 541 -10.47 3.84 0.61
C GLU A 541 -11.58 3.43 -0.36
N GLY A 542 -12.85 3.47 0.08
CA GLY A 542 -13.99 3.22 -0.79
C GLY A 542 -14.11 4.22 -1.94
N ILE A 543 -13.83 5.50 -1.69
CA ILE A 543 -13.83 6.54 -2.73
C ILE A 543 -12.61 6.39 -3.65
N THR A 544 -11.43 6.16 -3.08
CA THR A 544 -10.18 6.10 -3.85
C THR A 544 -10.08 4.85 -4.71
N ALA A 545 -10.67 3.73 -4.29
CA ALA A 545 -10.67 2.46 -5.04
C ALA A 545 -11.20 2.63 -6.47
N PHE A 546 -12.23 3.45 -6.68
CA PHE A 546 -12.79 3.68 -8.02
C PHE A 546 -11.93 4.62 -8.88
N VAL A 547 -11.05 5.40 -8.27
CA VAL A 547 -10.06 6.21 -9.02
C VAL A 547 -8.84 5.37 -9.39
N GLU A 548 -8.40 4.50 -8.48
CA GLU A 548 -7.18 3.69 -8.60
C GLU A 548 -7.37 2.37 -9.35
N MET A 549 -8.62 2.01 -9.70
CA MET A 549 -8.93 0.75 -10.37
C MET A 549 -8.11 0.52 -11.64
N SER A 550 -7.66 -0.72 -11.83
CA SER A 550 -6.88 -1.13 -12.98
C SER A 550 -7.38 -2.46 -13.53
N ASP A 551 -7.38 -2.61 -14.86
CA ASP A 551 -7.68 -3.87 -15.55
C ASP A 551 -6.43 -4.77 -15.66
N ARG A 552 -5.29 -4.37 -15.09
CA ARG A 552 -4.03 -5.13 -15.12
C ARG A 552 -4.02 -6.36 -14.21
N PHE A 553 -4.93 -6.42 -13.25
CA PHE A 553 -4.97 -7.45 -12.22
C PHE A 553 -5.95 -8.57 -12.60
N GLU A 554 -5.42 -9.71 -13.05
CA GLU A 554 -6.21 -10.84 -13.54
C GLU A 554 -6.42 -11.97 -12.50
N GLN A 555 -5.84 -11.84 -11.29
CA GLN A 555 -5.84 -12.88 -10.25
C GLN A 555 -7.23 -13.15 -9.64
N LEU A 556 -8.11 -12.15 -9.67
CA LEU A 556 -9.48 -12.25 -9.19
C LEU A 556 -10.43 -11.85 -10.30
N ARG A 557 -11.19 -12.81 -10.83
CA ARG A 557 -12.11 -12.60 -11.94
C ARG A 557 -13.56 -12.74 -11.50
N LEU A 558 -14.42 -11.95 -12.15
CA LEU A 558 -15.87 -12.09 -12.04
C LEU A 558 -16.35 -13.10 -13.10
N GLU A 559 -16.76 -14.29 -12.68
CA GLU A 559 -17.29 -15.34 -13.58
C GLU A 559 -18.76 -15.07 -13.93
N GLN A 560 -19.54 -14.57 -12.97
CA GLN A 560 -20.95 -14.28 -13.15
C GLN A 560 -21.33 -12.96 -12.48
N LEU A 561 -22.12 -12.15 -13.18
CA LEU A 561 -22.70 -10.91 -12.66
C LEU A 561 -24.09 -10.71 -13.24
N ALA A 562 -25.13 -10.87 -12.42
CA ALA A 562 -26.51 -10.77 -12.89
C ALA A 562 -27.45 -10.19 -11.84
N PHE A 563 -28.32 -9.29 -12.28
CA PHE A 563 -29.47 -8.86 -11.50
C PHE A 563 -30.60 -9.90 -11.59
N SER A 564 -31.27 -10.12 -10.47
CA SER A 564 -32.51 -10.88 -10.37
C SER A 564 -33.49 -10.15 -9.46
N ALA A 565 -34.76 -10.12 -9.85
CA ALA A 565 -35.83 -9.53 -9.05
C ALA A 565 -36.77 -10.65 -8.58
N ASP A 566 -37.03 -10.67 -7.28
CA ASP A 566 -37.96 -11.57 -6.65
C ASP A 566 -38.97 -10.78 -5.79
N LYS A 567 -39.77 -11.47 -4.98
CA LYS A 567 -40.73 -10.83 -4.08
C LYS A 567 -40.08 -10.05 -2.93
N GLU A 568 -38.81 -10.32 -2.64
CA GLU A 568 -38.04 -9.70 -1.55
C GLU A 568 -37.30 -8.44 -2.02
N GLY A 569 -37.08 -8.27 -3.32
CA GLY A 569 -36.46 -7.09 -3.91
C GLY A 569 -35.62 -7.40 -5.13
N VAL A 570 -34.69 -6.50 -5.47
CA VAL A 570 -33.72 -6.70 -6.54
C VAL A 570 -32.39 -7.14 -5.94
N LYS A 571 -31.82 -8.22 -6.43
CA LYS A 571 -30.53 -8.77 -5.98
C LYS A 571 -29.54 -8.77 -7.13
N LEU A 572 -28.33 -8.30 -6.89
CA LEU A 572 -27.19 -8.49 -7.78
C LEU A 572 -26.33 -9.63 -7.23
N GLN A 573 -26.23 -10.73 -7.97
CA GLN A 573 -25.34 -11.83 -7.63
C GLN A 573 -24.04 -11.71 -8.40
N ALA A 574 -22.93 -11.77 -7.68
CA ALA A 574 -21.57 -11.73 -8.20
C ALA A 574 -20.83 -13.00 -7.78
N GLN A 575 -20.29 -13.75 -8.74
CA GLN A 575 -19.45 -14.91 -8.49
C GLN A 575 -17.99 -14.54 -8.76
N LEU A 576 -17.21 -14.54 -7.69
CA LEU A 576 -15.77 -14.28 -7.73
C LEU A 576 -15.01 -15.59 -7.84
N HIS A 577 -14.01 -15.62 -8.71
CA HIS A 577 -13.09 -16.74 -8.86
C HIS A 577 -11.66 -16.26 -8.69
N ASN A 578 -10.95 -16.83 -7.72
CA ASN A 578 -9.51 -16.69 -7.63
C ASN A 578 -8.88 -17.60 -8.69
N THR A 579 -8.42 -17.01 -9.78
CA THR A 579 -7.79 -17.70 -10.93
C THR A 579 -6.30 -17.97 -10.69
N SER A 580 -5.73 -17.41 -9.63
CA SER A 580 -4.32 -17.58 -9.30
C SER A 580 -4.05 -18.90 -8.57
N ASP A 581 -2.80 -19.35 -8.63
CA ASP A 581 -2.29 -20.50 -7.89
C ASP A 581 -1.98 -20.15 -6.41
N GLU A 582 -2.33 -18.95 -5.96
CA GLU A 582 -1.96 -18.40 -4.67
C GLU A 582 -3.18 -17.96 -3.85
N GLN A 583 -3.01 -17.83 -2.54
CA GLN A 583 -4.05 -17.36 -1.64
C GLN A 583 -4.12 -15.83 -1.66
N LEU A 584 -5.32 -15.28 -1.86
CA LEU A 584 -5.56 -13.85 -1.75
C LEU A 584 -6.04 -13.51 -0.33
N GLU A 585 -5.43 -12.49 0.27
CA GLU A 585 -5.74 -12.05 1.64
C GLU A 585 -6.46 -10.71 1.64
N GLY A 586 -7.34 -10.51 2.62
CA GLY A 586 -8.05 -9.23 2.79
C GLY A 586 -8.89 -8.84 1.58
N VAL A 587 -9.54 -9.81 0.93
CA VAL A 587 -10.41 -9.58 -0.23
C VAL A 587 -11.64 -8.78 0.21
N VAL A 588 -11.82 -7.63 -0.43
CA VAL A 588 -12.92 -6.68 -0.23
C VAL A 588 -13.52 -6.34 -1.59
N LEU A 589 -14.81 -6.58 -1.75
CA LEU A 589 -15.58 -6.18 -2.93
C LEU A 589 -16.36 -4.91 -2.61
N ARG A 590 -16.20 -3.89 -3.44
CA ARG A 590 -16.90 -2.60 -3.32
C ARG A 590 -17.80 -2.37 -4.53
N LEU A 591 -19.02 -1.93 -4.27
CA LEU A 591 -20.01 -1.58 -5.29
C LEU A 591 -20.27 -0.08 -5.29
N LYS A 592 -20.23 0.52 -6.47
CA LYS A 592 -20.73 1.87 -6.74
C LYS A 592 -21.98 1.78 -7.61
N LEU A 593 -23.05 2.43 -7.18
CA LEU A 593 -24.28 2.55 -7.96
C LEU A 593 -24.32 3.93 -8.61
N GLU A 594 -24.38 3.95 -9.94
CA GLU A 594 -24.54 5.14 -10.75
C GLU A 594 -26.00 5.24 -11.21
N GLY A 595 -26.59 6.43 -11.21
CA GLY A 595 -27.99 6.64 -11.56
C GLY A 595 -28.95 6.65 -10.38
N SER A 596 -30.26 6.71 -10.66
CA SER A 596 -31.30 6.95 -9.64
C SER A 596 -32.51 6.01 -9.71
N GLY A 597 -32.43 4.95 -10.51
CA GLY A 597 -33.51 3.97 -10.69
C GLY A 597 -33.51 2.87 -9.63
N LEU A 598 -32.34 2.59 -9.03
CA LEU A 598 -32.18 1.65 -7.93
C LEU A 598 -31.62 2.37 -6.69
N ALA A 599 -31.93 1.87 -5.50
CA ALA A 599 -31.27 2.24 -4.25
C ALA A 599 -30.67 1.01 -3.59
N LEU A 600 -29.41 1.10 -3.14
CA LEU A 600 -28.74 0.02 -2.43
C LEU A 600 -29.31 -0.11 -1.00
N GLU A 601 -29.74 -1.33 -0.63
CA GLU A 601 -30.30 -1.64 0.69
C GLU A 601 -29.31 -2.41 1.56
N ALA A 602 -28.66 -3.43 1.01
CA ALA A 602 -27.73 -4.26 1.74
C ALA A 602 -26.58 -4.76 0.85
N PRO A 603 -25.32 -4.73 1.33
CA PRO A 603 -24.87 -4.04 2.54
C PRO A 603 -24.94 -2.51 2.40
N ALA A 604 -25.26 -1.80 3.49
CA ALA A 604 -25.53 -0.36 3.46
C ALA A 604 -24.31 0.51 3.06
N ASP A 605 -23.10 -0.01 3.26
CA ASP A 605 -21.84 0.62 2.83
C ASP A 605 -21.42 0.20 1.41
N GLY A 606 -22.14 -0.74 0.78
CA GLY A 606 -21.79 -1.30 -0.52
C GLY A 606 -20.52 -2.16 -0.49
N VAL A 607 -20.11 -2.65 0.68
CA VAL A 607 -18.88 -3.42 0.85
C VAL A 607 -19.18 -4.84 1.33
N VAL A 608 -18.68 -5.83 0.60
CA VAL A 608 -18.67 -7.24 1.02
C VAL A 608 -17.24 -7.68 1.26
N ARG A 609 -16.99 -8.42 2.33
CA ARG A 609 -15.65 -8.84 2.76
C ARG A 609 -15.54 -10.37 2.75
N PRO A 610 -15.28 -10.99 1.58
CA PRO A 610 -14.95 -12.43 1.53
C PRO A 610 -13.76 -12.80 2.43
N GLY A 611 -12.82 -11.88 2.64
CA GLY A 611 -11.69 -12.06 3.53
C GLY A 611 -10.57 -12.87 2.88
N LEU A 612 -10.62 -14.19 2.97
CA LEU A 612 -9.60 -15.09 2.44
C LEU A 612 -10.17 -15.88 1.26
N LEU A 613 -9.42 -15.93 0.15
CA LEU A 613 -9.74 -16.78 -0.99
C LEU A 613 -8.54 -17.66 -1.34
N ALA A 614 -8.71 -18.97 -1.19
CA ALA A 614 -7.71 -19.95 -1.58
C ALA A 614 -7.54 -20.00 -3.11
N ALA A 615 -6.43 -20.56 -3.56
CA ALA A 615 -6.15 -20.79 -4.98
C ALA A 615 -7.29 -21.59 -5.64
N GLY A 616 -7.81 -21.10 -6.75
CA GLY A 616 -8.93 -21.73 -7.47
C GLY A 616 -10.31 -21.61 -6.79
N GLU A 617 -10.41 -20.98 -5.62
CA GLU A 617 -11.67 -20.86 -4.88
C GLU A 617 -12.70 -20.00 -5.63
N ARG A 618 -13.98 -20.38 -5.49
CA ARG A 618 -15.12 -19.61 -5.97
C ARG A 618 -15.98 -19.19 -4.79
N THR A 619 -16.31 -17.92 -4.73
CA THR A 619 -17.23 -17.38 -3.73
C THR A 619 -18.35 -16.59 -4.38
N SER A 620 -19.53 -16.62 -3.78
CA SER A 620 -20.69 -15.87 -4.25
C SER A 620 -21.03 -14.79 -3.25
N VAL A 621 -21.20 -13.58 -3.75
CA VAL A 621 -21.57 -12.40 -2.97
C VAL A 621 -22.79 -11.75 -3.58
N SER A 622 -23.61 -11.13 -2.75
CA SER A 622 -24.86 -10.51 -3.19
C SER A 622 -25.03 -9.11 -2.64
N PHE A 623 -25.68 -8.27 -3.44
CA PHE A 623 -26.13 -6.93 -3.07
C PHE A 623 -27.64 -6.86 -3.28
N ALA A 624 -28.36 -6.24 -2.34
CA ALA A 624 -29.80 -6.04 -2.41
C ALA A 624 -30.12 -4.58 -2.70
N PHE A 625 -31.14 -4.34 -3.53
CA PHE A 625 -31.58 -3.04 -3.98
C PHE A 625 -33.11 -2.92 -3.94
N SER A 626 -33.59 -1.71 -3.66
CA SER A 626 -34.97 -1.31 -3.93
C SER A 626 -35.09 -0.63 -5.29
N PRO A 627 -36.10 -0.98 -6.09
CA PRO A 627 -36.43 -0.26 -7.30
C PRO A 627 -37.16 1.05 -6.95
N LEU A 628 -36.60 2.18 -7.37
CA LEU A 628 -37.18 3.53 -7.18
C LEU A 628 -37.88 4.05 -8.44
N GLY A 629 -37.43 3.63 -9.62
CA GLY A 629 -37.99 4.03 -10.90
C GLY A 629 -37.16 3.54 -12.08
N ARG A 630 -37.58 3.88 -13.31
CA ARG A 630 -36.92 3.43 -14.54
C ARG A 630 -35.77 4.32 -15.02
N ALA A 631 -35.22 5.16 -14.15
CA ALA A 631 -34.05 5.96 -14.50
C ALA A 631 -32.83 5.04 -14.74
N PRO A 632 -31.98 5.32 -15.74
CA PRO A 632 -30.85 4.48 -16.06
C PRO A 632 -29.96 4.35 -14.82
N SER A 633 -29.66 3.10 -14.45
CA SER A 633 -28.82 2.78 -13.29
C SER A 633 -27.77 1.74 -13.66
N ARG A 634 -26.58 1.84 -13.10
CA ARG A 634 -25.46 0.93 -13.37
C ARG A 634 -24.71 0.61 -12.09
N ALA A 635 -24.43 -0.66 -11.84
CA ALA A 635 -23.57 -1.10 -10.75
C ALA A 635 -22.14 -1.32 -11.28
N VAL A 636 -21.17 -0.65 -10.67
CA VAL A 636 -19.73 -0.78 -10.97
C VAL A 636 -19.05 -1.50 -9.81
N LEU A 637 -18.25 -2.52 -10.10
CA LEU A 637 -17.60 -3.36 -9.10
C LEU A 637 -16.08 -3.24 -9.14
N VAL A 638 -15.49 -3.08 -7.95
CA VAL A 638 -14.04 -3.07 -7.75
C VAL A 638 -13.69 -4.04 -6.62
N ALA A 639 -12.62 -4.80 -6.80
CA ALA A 639 -12.06 -5.64 -5.75
C ALA A 639 -10.72 -5.11 -5.26
N GLN A 640 -10.56 -5.07 -3.95
CA GLN A 640 -9.29 -4.79 -3.29
C GLN A 640 -8.82 -6.06 -2.57
N TYR A 641 -7.55 -6.41 -2.69
CA TYR A 641 -6.98 -7.56 -2.01
C TYR A 641 -5.47 -7.41 -1.87
N ARG A 642 -4.88 -8.23 -1.01
CA ARG A 642 -3.44 -8.48 -0.98
C ARG A 642 -3.13 -9.77 -1.72
N ASP A 643 -2.19 -9.70 -2.65
CA ASP A 643 -1.61 -10.91 -3.23
C ASP A 643 -0.65 -11.59 -2.23
N ALA A 644 -0.08 -12.74 -2.61
CA ALA A 644 0.86 -13.47 -1.77
C ALA A 644 2.14 -12.69 -1.44
N THR A 645 2.37 -11.57 -2.13
CA THR A 645 3.51 -10.68 -1.94
C THR A 645 3.22 -9.52 -0.99
N GLY A 646 2.02 -9.49 -0.41
CA GLY A 646 1.56 -8.47 0.54
C GLY A 646 1.10 -7.17 -0.13
N GLN A 647 1.04 -7.17 -1.46
CA GLN A 647 0.84 -6.00 -2.30
C GLN A 647 -0.64 -5.65 -2.42
N HIS A 648 -0.98 -4.37 -2.26
CA HIS A 648 -2.36 -3.91 -2.38
C HIS A 648 -2.82 -3.78 -3.84
N CYS A 649 -3.60 -4.75 -4.31
CA CYS A 649 -4.19 -4.72 -5.64
C CYS A 649 -5.59 -4.07 -5.60
N THR A 650 -5.90 -3.23 -6.58
CA THR A 650 -7.25 -2.66 -6.80
C THR A 650 -7.71 -3.01 -8.22
N ALA A 651 -8.41 -4.13 -8.36
CA ALA A 651 -8.85 -4.71 -9.63
C ALA A 651 -10.23 -4.20 -10.04
N SER A 652 -10.34 -3.75 -11.28
CA SER A 652 -11.64 -3.49 -11.94
C SER A 652 -12.30 -4.82 -12.30
N LEU A 653 -13.52 -5.06 -11.82
CA LEU A 653 -14.28 -6.28 -12.12
C LEU A 653 -15.36 -6.07 -13.19
N GLY A 654 -15.55 -4.82 -13.63
CA GLY A 654 -16.53 -4.43 -14.63
C GLY A 654 -17.80 -3.80 -14.05
N ALA A 655 -18.78 -3.61 -14.92
CA ALA A 655 -20.04 -2.95 -14.60
C ALA A 655 -21.23 -3.63 -15.27
N VAL A 656 -22.41 -3.52 -14.66
CA VAL A 656 -23.68 -4.07 -15.17
C VAL A 656 -24.78 -3.01 -15.10
N ALA A 657 -25.47 -2.81 -16.22
CA ALA A 657 -26.61 -1.91 -16.29
C ALA A 657 -27.87 -2.58 -15.72
N ALA A 658 -28.70 -1.80 -15.02
CA ALA A 658 -30.03 -2.22 -14.61
C ALA A 658 -30.92 -2.30 -15.85
N ALA A 659 -31.43 -3.50 -16.15
CA ALA A 659 -32.32 -3.76 -17.28
C ALA A 659 -33.74 -4.11 -16.79
N LEU A 660 -34.72 -3.98 -17.69
CA LEU A 660 -36.11 -4.37 -17.42
C LEU A 660 -36.18 -5.85 -16.98
N PRO A 661 -35.66 -6.82 -17.77
CA PRO A 661 -35.37 -8.15 -17.28
C PRO A 661 -34.33 -8.13 -16.15
N GLY A 662 -34.67 -8.72 -15.00
CA GLY A 662 -33.75 -8.89 -13.87
C GLY A 662 -33.79 -7.79 -12.80
N CYS A 663 -34.16 -6.54 -13.11
CA CYS A 663 -34.33 -5.50 -12.07
C CYS A 663 -35.79 -5.11 -11.81
N TYR A 664 -36.62 -5.06 -12.86
CA TYR A 664 -37.96 -4.48 -12.75
C TYR A 664 -39.09 -5.48 -13.01
N LEU A 665 -38.74 -6.69 -13.48
CA LEU A 665 -39.67 -7.79 -13.72
C LEU A 665 -39.45 -8.92 -12.71
N VAL A 666 -40.49 -9.21 -11.94
CA VAL A 666 -40.55 -10.36 -11.03
C VAL A 666 -41.27 -11.51 -11.74
N PRO A 667 -40.67 -12.71 -11.81
CA PRO A 667 -41.31 -13.87 -12.43
C PRO A 667 -42.70 -14.15 -11.84
N LEU A 668 -43.71 -14.22 -12.70
CA LEU A 668 -45.10 -14.47 -12.30
C LEU A 668 -45.53 -15.85 -12.81
N PRO A 669 -45.43 -16.92 -12.02
CA PRO A 669 -45.88 -18.24 -12.45
C PRO A 669 -47.40 -18.26 -12.56
N LEU A 670 -47.91 -18.48 -13.78
CA LEU A 670 -49.33 -18.62 -14.09
C LEU A 670 -49.60 -20.02 -14.63
N SER A 671 -50.83 -20.51 -14.46
CA SER A 671 -51.31 -21.64 -15.25
C SER A 671 -51.48 -21.22 -16.72
N GLU A 672 -51.45 -22.20 -17.62
CA GLU A 672 -51.62 -21.93 -19.05
C GLU A 672 -52.99 -21.33 -19.39
N GLU A 673 -54.03 -21.71 -18.64
CA GLU A 673 -55.39 -21.15 -18.77
C GLU A 673 -55.42 -19.66 -18.38
N GLU A 674 -54.90 -19.32 -17.20
CA GLU A 674 -54.80 -17.93 -16.73
C GLU A 674 -53.97 -17.05 -17.68
N HIS A 675 -52.85 -17.59 -18.19
CA HIS A 675 -52.03 -16.90 -19.19
C HIS A 675 -52.81 -16.65 -20.49
N GLY A 676 -53.66 -17.61 -20.91
CA GLY A 676 -54.55 -17.46 -22.06
C GLY A 676 -55.60 -16.37 -21.87
N GLU A 677 -56.24 -16.33 -20.70
CA GLU A 677 -57.25 -15.34 -20.35
C GLU A 677 -56.68 -13.91 -20.33
N LEU A 678 -55.56 -13.70 -19.63
CA LEU A 678 -54.91 -12.38 -19.55
C LEU A 678 -54.41 -11.89 -20.91
N ARG A 679 -53.90 -12.81 -21.76
CA ARG A 679 -53.59 -12.43 -23.15
C ARG A 679 -54.84 -11.96 -23.87
N ALA A 680 -55.96 -12.66 -23.76
CA ALA A 680 -57.21 -12.27 -24.43
C ALA A 680 -57.75 -10.92 -23.93
N GLU A 681 -57.63 -10.65 -22.63
CA GLU A 681 -57.99 -9.37 -22.00
C GLU A 681 -57.15 -8.22 -22.55
N HIS A 682 -55.82 -8.38 -22.60
CA HIS A 682 -54.88 -7.33 -23.05
C HIS A 682 -54.60 -7.35 -24.56
N ARG A 683 -55.53 -7.84 -25.38
CA ARG A 683 -55.33 -8.02 -26.83
C ARG A 683 -55.04 -6.73 -27.61
N GLU A 684 -55.52 -5.59 -27.13
CA GLU A 684 -55.37 -4.29 -27.81
C GLU A 684 -54.00 -3.66 -27.57
N GLN A 685 -53.24 -4.16 -26.58
CA GLN A 685 -51.93 -3.67 -26.17
C GLN A 685 -50.89 -4.75 -26.47
N SER A 686 -50.60 -4.94 -27.75
CA SER A 686 -49.71 -5.99 -28.24
C SER A 686 -48.62 -5.43 -29.14
N ALA A 687 -47.45 -6.04 -29.05
CA ALA A 687 -46.30 -5.77 -29.90
C ALA A 687 -45.74 -7.11 -30.40
N SER A 688 -45.28 -7.14 -31.65
CA SER A 688 -44.72 -8.35 -32.25
C SER A 688 -43.49 -8.07 -33.09
N SER A 689 -42.56 -9.02 -33.11
CA SER A 689 -41.32 -8.97 -33.90
C SER A 689 -40.95 -10.36 -34.40
N GLU A 690 -40.18 -10.42 -35.47
CA GLU A 690 -39.60 -11.64 -36.02
C GLU A 690 -38.08 -11.54 -35.94
N LEU A 691 -37.42 -12.58 -35.43
CA LEU A 691 -35.97 -12.68 -35.36
C LEU A 691 -35.50 -13.95 -36.06
N ARG A 692 -34.69 -13.80 -37.11
CA ARG A 692 -34.12 -14.91 -37.88
C ARG A 692 -32.64 -15.07 -37.59
N LEU A 693 -32.23 -16.30 -37.29
CA LEU A 693 -30.85 -16.64 -36.96
C LEU A 693 -30.44 -17.91 -37.71
N ASP A 694 -29.29 -17.86 -38.36
CA ASP A 694 -28.62 -19.00 -38.97
C ASP A 694 -27.68 -19.68 -37.97
N ALA A 695 -27.39 -20.96 -38.18
CA ALA A 695 -26.48 -21.78 -37.38
C ALA A 695 -26.87 -21.92 -35.90
N VAL A 696 -28.18 -21.94 -35.61
CA VAL A 696 -28.75 -22.13 -34.27
C VAL A 696 -29.77 -23.26 -34.35
N THR A 697 -29.73 -24.19 -33.39
CA THR A 697 -30.72 -25.28 -33.31
C THR A 697 -31.95 -24.87 -32.52
N LEU A 698 -33.10 -25.51 -32.78
CA LEU A 698 -34.33 -25.31 -32.01
C LEU A 698 -34.11 -25.53 -30.51
N ALA A 699 -33.30 -26.54 -30.14
CA ALA A 699 -32.96 -26.84 -28.75
C ALA A 699 -32.17 -25.69 -28.08
N ALA A 700 -31.21 -25.09 -28.78
CA ALA A 700 -30.45 -23.95 -28.28
C ALA A 700 -31.32 -22.70 -28.08
N ALA A 701 -32.34 -22.51 -28.94
CA ALA A 701 -33.32 -21.44 -28.76
C ALA A 701 -34.21 -21.65 -27.53
N THR A 702 -34.63 -22.89 -27.27
CA THR A 702 -35.40 -23.23 -26.06
C THR A 702 -34.55 -23.08 -24.80
N GLU A 703 -33.29 -23.50 -24.81
CA GLU A 703 -32.35 -23.30 -23.69
C GLU A 703 -32.09 -21.81 -23.42
N ALA A 704 -31.98 -20.99 -24.46
CA ALA A 704 -31.81 -19.55 -24.32
C ALA A 704 -33.03 -18.87 -23.64
N LEU A 705 -34.24 -19.36 -23.92
CA LEU A 705 -35.49 -18.93 -23.28
C LEU A 705 -35.55 -19.35 -21.81
N GLU A 706 -35.16 -20.59 -21.49
CA GLU A 706 -35.16 -21.11 -20.11
C GLU A 706 -34.22 -20.35 -19.18
N GLY A 707 -33.11 -19.85 -19.69
CA GLY A 707 -32.21 -19.06 -18.87
C GLY A 707 -32.62 -17.59 -18.68
N LEU A 708 -33.73 -17.09 -19.28
CA LEU A 708 -34.07 -15.67 -19.21
C LEU A 708 -34.36 -15.23 -17.77
N THR A 709 -33.79 -14.11 -17.36
CA THR A 709 -34.00 -13.56 -16.02
C THR A 709 -35.27 -12.70 -15.97
N GLY A 710 -36.03 -12.79 -14.87
CA GLY A 710 -37.19 -11.93 -14.62
C GLY A 710 -38.51 -12.39 -15.23
N LEU A 711 -38.56 -13.49 -15.99
CA LEU A 711 -39.78 -14.06 -16.57
C LEU A 711 -39.98 -15.51 -16.11
N ALA A 712 -41.21 -15.88 -15.77
CA ALA A 712 -41.58 -17.25 -15.44
C ALA A 712 -42.09 -17.99 -16.68
N ILE A 713 -41.56 -19.17 -16.96
CA ILE A 713 -42.14 -20.08 -17.96
C ILE A 713 -43.43 -20.67 -17.39
N CYS A 714 -44.56 -20.33 -18.02
CA CYS A 714 -45.90 -20.74 -17.62
C CYS A 714 -46.41 -21.97 -18.38
N GLY A 715 -45.78 -22.30 -19.51
CA GLY A 715 -46.09 -23.48 -20.30
C GLY A 715 -45.28 -23.56 -21.59
N GLN A 716 -45.08 -24.77 -22.09
CA GLN A 716 -44.44 -25.06 -23.38
C GLN A 716 -45.32 -26.05 -24.15
N ARG A 717 -45.53 -25.78 -25.45
CA ARG A 717 -46.26 -26.67 -26.37
C ARG A 717 -45.42 -26.93 -27.61
N HIS A 718 -45.47 -28.17 -28.08
CA HIS A 718 -44.89 -28.56 -29.36
C HIS A 718 -46.02 -28.77 -30.37
N GLU A 719 -46.00 -28.02 -31.48
CA GLU A 719 -47.06 -28.06 -32.49
C GLU A 719 -46.44 -27.99 -33.90
N GLU A 720 -46.69 -29.00 -34.73
CA GLU A 720 -46.25 -29.09 -36.13
C GLU A 720 -44.76 -28.76 -36.38
N GLY A 721 -43.86 -29.17 -35.47
CA GLY A 721 -42.42 -28.90 -35.58
C GLY A 721 -41.98 -27.53 -35.07
N SER A 722 -42.88 -26.79 -34.42
CA SER A 722 -42.62 -25.51 -33.75
C SER A 722 -42.72 -25.67 -32.23
N ASP A 723 -41.87 -24.96 -31.49
CA ASP A 723 -41.93 -24.87 -30.02
C ASP A 723 -42.53 -23.53 -29.60
N ILE A 724 -43.64 -23.58 -28.85
CA ILE A 724 -44.32 -22.40 -28.32
C ILE A 724 -44.06 -22.31 -26.82
N SER A 725 -43.45 -21.21 -26.37
CA SER A 725 -43.20 -20.92 -24.96
C SER A 725 -44.03 -19.73 -24.48
N TYR A 726 -44.67 -19.88 -23.32
CA TYR A 726 -45.43 -18.83 -22.64
C TYR A 726 -44.67 -18.32 -21.43
N LEU A 727 -44.46 -17.01 -21.36
CA LEU A 727 -43.66 -16.34 -20.34
C LEU A 727 -44.49 -15.24 -19.67
N ALA A 728 -44.42 -15.12 -18.34
CA ALA A 728 -45.08 -14.05 -17.62
C ALA A 728 -44.22 -13.42 -16.52
N ALA A 729 -44.42 -12.13 -16.31
CA ALA A 729 -43.81 -11.37 -15.23
C ALA A 729 -44.76 -10.29 -14.73
N ARG A 730 -44.48 -9.81 -13.52
CA ARG A 730 -45.12 -8.65 -12.92
C ARG A 730 -44.09 -7.58 -12.64
N SER A 731 -44.44 -6.30 -12.83
CA SER A 731 -43.56 -5.23 -12.36
C SER A 731 -43.46 -5.22 -10.84
N ASN A 732 -42.30 -4.82 -10.33
CA ASN A 732 -42.10 -4.45 -8.92
C ASN A 732 -42.20 -2.93 -8.68
N LEU A 733 -42.40 -2.13 -9.73
CA LEU A 733 -42.63 -0.68 -9.65
C LEU A 733 -44.12 -0.33 -9.66
N ASP A 734 -44.92 -1.12 -10.38
CA ASP A 734 -46.36 -0.93 -10.55
C ASP A 734 -47.08 -2.30 -10.64
N GLU A 735 -48.40 -2.29 -10.85
CA GLU A 735 -49.21 -3.50 -10.98
C GLU A 735 -49.25 -4.04 -12.44
N THR A 736 -48.34 -3.61 -13.31
CA THR A 736 -48.33 -4.06 -14.72
C THR A 736 -47.95 -5.52 -14.83
N VAL A 737 -48.79 -6.29 -15.53
CA VAL A 737 -48.53 -7.67 -15.92
C VAL A 737 -47.99 -7.71 -17.34
N TYR A 738 -46.90 -8.46 -17.54
CA TYR A 738 -46.21 -8.67 -18.80
C TYR A 738 -46.38 -10.12 -19.23
N LEU A 739 -46.73 -10.33 -20.50
CA LEU A 739 -46.96 -11.64 -21.09
C LEU A 739 -46.18 -11.70 -22.40
N ALA A 740 -45.44 -12.77 -22.62
CA ALA A 740 -44.77 -13.04 -23.89
C ALA A 740 -45.12 -14.45 -24.37
N MET A 741 -45.36 -14.56 -25.67
CA MET A 741 -45.49 -15.81 -26.39
C MET A 741 -44.38 -15.84 -27.44
N VAL A 742 -43.51 -16.84 -27.34
CA VAL A 742 -42.40 -17.03 -28.28
C VAL A 742 -42.66 -18.30 -29.06
N VAL A 743 -42.72 -18.20 -30.39
CA VAL A 743 -42.86 -19.35 -31.28
C VAL A 743 -41.54 -19.53 -32.01
N ALA A 744 -40.86 -20.65 -31.76
CA ALA A 744 -39.64 -21.03 -32.44
C ALA A 744 -39.95 -22.04 -33.55
N LYS A 745 -39.50 -21.73 -34.77
CA LYS A 745 -39.71 -22.57 -35.97
C LYS A 745 -38.38 -22.78 -36.70
N PRO A 746 -38.17 -23.93 -37.36
CA PRO A 746 -36.99 -24.13 -38.20
C PRO A 746 -37.00 -23.18 -39.41
N HIS A 747 -35.84 -22.59 -39.73
CA HIS A 747 -35.63 -21.66 -40.84
C HIS A 747 -34.39 -22.09 -41.65
N GLY A 748 -34.58 -22.46 -42.92
CA GLY A 748 -33.49 -22.97 -43.75
C GLY A 748 -32.97 -24.35 -43.30
N ASP A 749 -31.73 -24.70 -43.70
CA ASP A 749 -31.13 -26.02 -43.41
C ASP A 749 -30.55 -26.10 -41.97
N GLU A 750 -30.12 -24.99 -41.37
CA GLU A 750 -29.50 -24.94 -40.03
C GLU A 750 -29.88 -23.69 -39.19
N GLY A 751 -31.01 -23.04 -39.46
CA GLY A 751 -31.45 -21.82 -38.77
C GLY A 751 -32.78 -21.97 -38.00
N VAL A 752 -33.10 -20.95 -37.20
CA VAL A 752 -34.34 -20.81 -36.42
C VAL A 752 -34.93 -19.42 -36.64
N GLU A 753 -36.25 -19.37 -36.78
CA GLU A 753 -37.07 -18.17 -36.81
C GLU A 753 -37.88 -18.09 -35.50
N LEU A 754 -37.75 -16.97 -34.80
CA LEU A 754 -38.45 -16.68 -33.55
C LEU A 754 -39.51 -15.60 -33.82
N GLU A 755 -40.78 -15.97 -33.67
CA GLU A 755 -41.90 -15.03 -33.65
C GLU A 755 -42.18 -14.64 -32.19
N LEU A 756 -41.96 -13.37 -31.87
CA LEU A 756 -42.14 -12.81 -30.54
C LEU A 756 -43.45 -12.04 -30.48
N LEU A 757 -44.35 -12.40 -29.57
CA LEU A 757 -45.60 -11.68 -29.32
C LEU A 757 -45.68 -11.29 -27.84
N CYS A 758 -45.55 -9.99 -27.57
CA CYS A 758 -45.62 -9.43 -26.23
C CYS A 758 -46.96 -8.72 -26.00
N ARG A 759 -47.51 -8.84 -24.79
CA ARG A 759 -48.70 -8.11 -24.32
C ARG A 759 -48.45 -7.61 -22.90
N ALA A 760 -49.08 -6.49 -22.58
CA ALA A 760 -49.02 -5.93 -21.22
C ALA A 760 -50.37 -5.33 -20.84
N SER A 761 -50.61 -5.18 -19.54
CA SER A 761 -51.81 -4.50 -19.02
C SER A 761 -51.80 -2.96 -19.21
N GLN A 762 -50.67 -2.39 -19.64
CA GLN A 762 -50.51 -0.97 -19.95
C GLN A 762 -49.92 -0.77 -21.36
N GLY A 763 -50.30 0.34 -22.02
CA GLY A 763 -50.16 0.52 -23.47
C GLY A 763 -48.75 0.44 -24.04
N GLU A 764 -47.78 1.18 -23.49
CA GLU A 764 -46.41 1.22 -24.05
C GLU A 764 -45.51 0.06 -23.56
N ALA A 765 -45.93 -0.63 -22.49
CA ALA A 765 -45.15 -1.68 -21.83
C ALA A 765 -44.95 -2.94 -22.69
N ALA A 766 -45.86 -3.22 -23.63
CA ALA A 766 -45.72 -4.37 -24.54
C ALA A 766 -44.57 -4.20 -25.54
N GLN A 767 -44.37 -2.98 -26.04
CA GLN A 767 -43.29 -2.65 -26.97
C GLN A 767 -41.92 -2.70 -26.27
N GLU A 768 -41.85 -2.18 -25.04
CA GLU A 768 -40.63 -2.20 -24.24
C GLU A 768 -40.18 -3.63 -23.90
N LEU A 769 -41.12 -4.50 -23.50
CA LEU A 769 -40.82 -5.92 -23.28
C LEU A 769 -40.29 -6.59 -24.55
N LEU A 770 -40.88 -6.26 -25.71
CA LEU A 770 -40.48 -6.83 -26.99
C LEU A 770 -39.03 -6.46 -27.34
N GLU A 771 -38.65 -5.19 -27.20
CA GLU A 771 -37.30 -4.71 -27.52
C GLU A 771 -36.24 -5.36 -26.62
N GLU A 772 -36.51 -5.44 -25.32
CA GLU A 772 -35.62 -6.06 -24.32
C GLU A 772 -35.49 -7.57 -24.53
N LEU A 773 -36.61 -8.26 -24.73
CA LEU A 773 -36.63 -9.71 -24.95
C LEU A 773 -35.96 -10.09 -26.27
N GLN A 774 -36.16 -9.29 -27.33
CA GLN A 774 -35.46 -9.46 -28.61
C GLN A 774 -33.95 -9.25 -28.44
N SER A 775 -33.53 -8.23 -27.71
CA SER A 775 -32.11 -7.95 -27.44
C SER A 775 -31.44 -9.08 -26.63
N ALA A 776 -32.11 -9.53 -25.55
CA ALA A 776 -31.61 -10.59 -24.67
C ALA A 776 -31.46 -11.93 -25.41
N LEU A 777 -32.46 -12.33 -26.19
CA LEU A 777 -32.41 -13.55 -26.99
C LEU A 777 -31.36 -13.46 -28.08
N ARG A 778 -31.28 -12.32 -28.79
CA ARG A 778 -30.25 -12.12 -29.82
C ARG A 778 -28.85 -12.28 -29.25
N ASN A 779 -28.53 -11.61 -28.14
CA ASN A 779 -27.17 -11.64 -27.58
C ASN A 779 -26.78 -13.06 -27.14
N ARG A 780 -27.67 -13.78 -26.47
CA ARG A 780 -27.42 -15.17 -26.05
C ARG A 780 -27.26 -16.14 -27.20
N LEU A 781 -28.08 -15.99 -28.24
CA LEU A 781 -28.02 -16.87 -29.41
C LEU A 781 -26.76 -16.59 -30.26
N LEU A 782 -26.28 -15.35 -30.28
CA LEU A 782 -24.98 -15.01 -30.87
C LEU A 782 -23.81 -15.59 -30.05
N GLU A 783 -23.88 -15.53 -28.71
CA GLU A 783 -22.89 -16.16 -27.82
C GLU A 783 -22.85 -17.70 -28.00
N ALA A 784 -24.00 -18.31 -28.30
CA ALA A 784 -24.10 -19.73 -28.63
C ALA A 784 -23.58 -20.10 -30.04
N GLY A 785 -23.05 -19.13 -30.80
CA GLY A 785 -22.44 -19.34 -32.12
C GLY A 785 -23.33 -19.03 -33.32
N GLY A 786 -24.54 -18.51 -33.09
CA GLY A 786 -25.48 -18.11 -34.14
C GLY A 786 -25.03 -16.92 -34.98
N ARG A 787 -25.65 -16.73 -36.14
CA ARG A 787 -25.44 -15.58 -37.03
C ARG A 787 -26.78 -14.93 -37.38
N LEU A 788 -26.84 -13.60 -37.37
CA LEU A 788 -28.01 -12.88 -37.86
C LEU A 788 -28.16 -13.13 -39.37
N ALA A 789 -29.35 -13.57 -39.77
CA ALA A 789 -29.71 -13.86 -41.16
C ALA A 789 -30.07 -12.59 -41.95
#